data_AF-A0A5P2HDJ4-F1
#
_entry.id   AF-A0A5P2HDJ4-F1
#
_cell.length_a   1.000
_cell.length_b   1.000
_cell.length_c   1.000
_cell.angle_alpha   90.00
_cell.angle_beta   90.00
_cell.angle_gamma   90.00
#
_symmetry.space_group_name_H-M   'P 1'
#
loop_
_entity.id
_entity.type
_entity.pdbx_description
1 polymer ?
#
loop_
_entity_poly.entity_id
_entity_poly.type
_entity_poly.pdbx_seq_one_letter_code
_entity_poly.pdbx_strand_id
1 'polypeptide(L)'
;MASTRKETTLSALCRGILLAPSLALSLPSSIAEAAAIAVTDGSTQTVDGGTYDGTLRDPALLAANRGSTLVANGVSASSTNTSAVIANNSGVIRLTTSAVQAATANALQATHQGRIEATDVNVQALAANGSGADAERGGHISVTGTIVSGGTGLLAADLGSIRSGADITTSGESAFGAYTAGNGARITLIGGTITTSGARAHGVFATGVDTRIEGTANIVTSGIGAVGAVAEYGGTIDLSGASIRTTGTQANGVTATGTTGRLSLADSTVVTSGIGADAAATLGNGTLSIVRSTLRATGIDAAALRLRGGGTVELHDTTLVSTQASTIMAGSGTTNVSLYNSVATTNNGTWLDVRALDPTMPAVANILVDGSTIRGAAVTDAANVPATSNVTLRNAQWTLTGDSAVTTLTNAGSTIQFAPAAGGFRTLQVANYAGSHGTLALNTYLGADGSPSDRLLVNGGTASGNSLLRIANAGGPGSVTTGDGILVVGTANGGTTAPGAFALGAPAVGGPYEYTLYRGSLDGTQPDNWYLRSFLSCTDPNVPAPPCPAPPTPPQPRYRPEVSLYAAIPSAALQFGRTLIDSFHERAGDQAMLRGRTDLASRAGPGGAWGRLIGMRGSRDGAANGIYGSGPSYDYSFTGAQIGMDLWRRAGETGHRDTAGAYAAIGRASVDVTNFDGQGAGKDTLDGYTFGGYWTHYGPGDWYVDGVLQYTWYDVQANGNRGLPELSTNGFAIATAAEGGLPVRIGTDWVVEPQAQMVYQWVNLHDATDAGARIAFSDAQSLAGRLGVRLARTWTRGSAAAPREVTAWARVSAWHEFLGDPKTRFSSSLGSIPFRADTAGSWGEIKLGVTGEVARNAFVFVSVGYQRGFDGSREAWDGKIGVRVNW
;
A
#
# COMPACT_ATOMS: atom_id res chain seq x y z
N MET A 1 -104.00 -56.79 -12.17
CA MET A 1 -103.29 -57.97 -11.58
C MET A 1 -101.83 -57.91 -11.98
N ALA A 2 -100.95 -58.56 -11.21
CA ALA A 2 -99.51 -58.29 -11.22
C ALA A 2 -98.70 -59.08 -12.28
N SER A 3 -97.49 -58.55 -12.57
CA SER A 3 -96.20 -59.29 -12.73
C SER A 3 -96.00 -60.20 -13.97
N THR A 4 -94.81 -60.49 -14.54
CA THR A 4 -93.40 -59.95 -14.59
C THR A 4 -92.65 -60.84 -15.63
N ARG A 5 -91.53 -60.53 -16.31
CA ARG A 5 -90.58 -59.38 -16.42
C ARG A 5 -90.01 -59.37 -17.87
N LYS A 6 -88.86 -58.73 -18.15
CA LYS A 6 -88.20 -58.66 -19.50
C LYS A 6 -86.65 -58.68 -19.39
N GLU A 7 -85.93 -59.46 -20.23
CA GLU A 7 -85.30 -59.15 -21.56
C GLU A 7 -84.14 -58.12 -21.50
N THR A 8 -82.88 -58.32 -21.94
CA THR A 8 -82.15 -58.87 -23.13
C THR A 8 -81.62 -57.81 -24.14
N THR A 9 -80.28 -57.71 -24.18
CA THR A 9 -79.34 -57.55 -25.34
C THR A 9 -79.65 -56.75 -26.62
N LEU A 10 -78.70 -55.83 -26.89
CA LEU A 10 -77.98 -55.53 -28.17
C LEU A 10 -78.60 -54.77 -29.37
N SER A 11 -77.72 -53.89 -29.90
CA SER A 11 -77.46 -53.53 -31.32
C SER A 11 -77.95 -52.15 -31.82
N ALA A 12 -77.32 -51.69 -32.91
CA ALA A 12 -77.15 -50.27 -33.27
C ALA A 12 -77.89 -49.85 -34.55
N LEU A 13 -78.23 -48.56 -34.68
CA LEU A 13 -77.94 -47.70 -35.86
C LEU A 13 -78.51 -46.28 -35.71
N CYS A 14 -77.68 -45.23 -35.84
CA CYS A 14 -77.89 -44.08 -36.75
C CYS A 14 -76.77 -43.02 -36.66
N ARG A 15 -76.52 -42.33 -37.78
CA ARG A 15 -75.53 -41.24 -37.93
C ARG A 15 -76.24 -39.89 -38.09
N GLY A 16 -75.65 -38.82 -37.53
CA GLY A 16 -75.21 -37.68 -38.33
C GLY A 16 -75.91 -36.31 -38.17
N ILE A 17 -75.03 -35.28 -38.06
CA ILE A 17 -75.15 -33.86 -38.51
C ILE A 17 -76.23 -33.00 -37.77
N LEU A 18 -76.04 -31.74 -37.36
CA LEU A 18 -75.22 -30.62 -37.89
C LEU A 18 -74.73 -29.62 -36.81
N LEU A 19 -73.89 -28.66 -37.23
CA LEU A 19 -73.16 -27.68 -36.41
C LEU A 19 -74.02 -26.54 -35.82
N ALA A 20 -73.63 -26.03 -34.65
CA ALA A 20 -73.60 -24.60 -34.31
C ALA A 20 -72.58 -24.34 -33.16
N PRO A 21 -71.82 -23.22 -33.15
CA PRO A 21 -70.78 -22.94 -32.15
C PRO A 21 -71.29 -22.14 -30.93
N SER A 22 -70.44 -22.09 -29.90
CA SER A 22 -70.41 -21.06 -28.84
C SER A 22 -71.72 -20.77 -28.08
N LEU A 23 -71.95 -21.53 -27.01
CA LEU A 23 -72.42 -20.94 -25.75
C LEU A 23 -71.38 -21.20 -24.66
N ALA A 24 -70.82 -20.14 -24.10
CA ALA A 24 -70.13 -20.21 -22.82
C ALA A 24 -71.21 -20.40 -21.74
N LEU A 25 -71.33 -21.62 -21.21
CA LEU A 25 -72.28 -21.92 -20.15
C LEU A 25 -71.74 -21.40 -18.82
N SER A 26 -71.96 -20.12 -18.52
CA SER A 26 -71.72 -19.58 -17.18
C SER A 26 -72.68 -20.26 -16.21
N LEU A 27 -72.16 -21.17 -15.39
CA LEU A 27 -72.93 -21.80 -14.32
C LEU A 27 -73.38 -20.72 -13.31
N PRO A 28 -74.66 -20.71 -12.88
CA PRO A 28 -75.13 -19.72 -11.92
C PRO A 28 -74.48 -19.92 -10.55
N SER A 29 -74.31 -18.81 -9.83
CA SER A 29 -73.53 -18.66 -8.60
C SER A 29 -74.17 -19.27 -7.33
N SER A 30 -74.69 -20.49 -7.40
CA SER A 30 -75.36 -21.16 -6.28
C SER A 30 -75.21 -22.69 -6.23
N ILE A 31 -74.02 -23.22 -6.56
CA ILE A 31 -73.61 -24.57 -6.15
C ILE A 31 -72.49 -24.40 -5.11
N ALA A 32 -72.85 -24.52 -3.83
CA ALA A 32 -71.95 -24.20 -2.71
C ALA A 32 -70.89 -25.30 -2.41
N GLU A 33 -71.11 -26.52 -2.91
CA GLU A 33 -70.16 -27.64 -2.86
C GLU A 33 -70.25 -28.39 -4.19
N ALA A 34 -69.14 -28.51 -4.92
CA ALA A 34 -69.05 -29.29 -6.14
C ALA A 34 -67.85 -30.26 -6.05
N ALA A 35 -68.10 -31.55 -6.24
CA ALA A 35 -67.13 -32.60 -5.88
C ALA A 35 -65.84 -32.65 -6.72
N ALA A 36 -65.82 -32.03 -7.90
CA ALA A 36 -64.63 -31.76 -8.73
C ALA A 36 -65.05 -30.99 -10.00
N ILE A 37 -64.09 -30.36 -10.69
CA ILE A 37 -64.24 -29.90 -12.08
C ILE A 37 -63.22 -30.61 -12.97
N ALA A 38 -63.68 -31.13 -14.11
CA ALA A 38 -62.83 -31.71 -15.14
C ALA A 38 -63.18 -31.18 -16.53
N VAL A 39 -62.20 -30.55 -17.19
CA VAL A 39 -62.30 -30.10 -18.59
C VAL A 39 -61.44 -31.03 -19.44
N THR A 40 -62.07 -31.88 -20.27
CA THR A 40 -61.38 -32.97 -20.99
C THR A 40 -61.72 -33.05 -22.48
N ASP A 41 -62.63 -32.20 -22.94
CA ASP A 41 -63.31 -32.23 -24.24
C ASP A 41 -62.76 -31.24 -25.28
N GLY A 42 -61.69 -30.50 -24.93
CA GLY A 42 -61.13 -29.44 -25.77
C GLY A 42 -61.82 -28.07 -25.60
N SER A 43 -62.76 -27.93 -24.65
CA SER A 43 -63.46 -26.66 -24.38
C SER A 43 -62.69 -25.74 -23.42
N THR A 44 -63.18 -24.51 -23.24
CA THR A 44 -62.76 -23.62 -22.15
C THR A 44 -63.90 -23.46 -21.17
N GLN A 45 -63.65 -23.70 -19.88
CA GLN A 45 -64.59 -23.46 -18.79
C GLN A 45 -64.00 -22.43 -17.80
N THR A 46 -64.87 -21.60 -17.25
CA THR A 46 -64.51 -20.58 -16.24
C THR A 46 -65.37 -20.77 -15.01
N VAL A 47 -64.75 -20.72 -13.83
CA VAL A 47 -65.43 -20.74 -12.52
C VAL A 47 -64.88 -19.65 -11.62
N ASP A 48 -65.79 -18.97 -10.92
CA ASP A 48 -65.49 -17.85 -10.03
C ASP A 48 -66.04 -18.17 -8.64
N GLY A 49 -65.14 -18.38 -7.68
CA GLY A 49 -65.46 -18.80 -6.31
C GLY A 49 -65.82 -20.28 -6.15
N GLY A 50 -66.07 -20.68 -4.90
CA GLY A 50 -66.52 -22.02 -4.53
C GLY A 50 -65.44 -22.93 -3.93
N THR A 51 -65.89 -24.01 -3.29
CA THR A 51 -65.04 -25.07 -2.73
C THR A 51 -65.19 -26.35 -3.54
N TYR A 52 -64.05 -26.95 -3.87
CA TYR A 52 -63.93 -28.15 -4.71
C TYR A 52 -63.04 -29.17 -3.99
N ASP A 53 -63.63 -30.29 -3.56
CA ASP A 53 -62.95 -31.30 -2.76
C ASP A 53 -62.81 -32.61 -3.54
N GLY A 54 -61.59 -32.85 -4.05
CA GLY A 54 -61.24 -34.00 -4.86
C GLY A 54 -61.51 -35.34 -4.18
N THR A 55 -61.92 -36.33 -4.97
CA THR A 55 -62.33 -37.65 -4.49
C THR A 55 -61.12 -38.52 -4.13
N LEU A 56 -61.36 -39.77 -3.72
CA LEU A 56 -60.30 -40.79 -3.56
C LEU A 56 -59.55 -41.10 -4.88
N ARG A 57 -60.05 -40.68 -6.04
CA ARG A 57 -59.52 -41.02 -7.37
C ARG A 57 -59.33 -39.83 -8.31
N ASP A 58 -60.03 -38.72 -8.05
CA ASP A 58 -60.08 -37.56 -8.94
C ASP A 58 -59.48 -36.34 -8.23
N PRO A 59 -58.79 -35.42 -8.94
CA PRO A 59 -58.37 -34.14 -8.39
C PRO A 59 -59.58 -33.21 -8.18
N ALA A 60 -59.43 -32.14 -7.42
CA ALA A 60 -60.45 -31.10 -7.33
C ALA A 60 -60.61 -30.34 -8.66
N LEU A 61 -59.50 -30.04 -9.33
CA LEU A 61 -59.47 -29.36 -10.63
C LEU A 61 -58.62 -30.15 -11.64
N LEU A 62 -59.20 -30.50 -12.80
CA LEU A 62 -58.55 -31.20 -13.90
C LEU A 62 -58.72 -30.44 -15.23
N ALA A 63 -57.63 -30.25 -15.96
CA ALA A 63 -57.66 -29.97 -17.40
C ALA A 63 -56.81 -31.01 -18.14
N ALA A 64 -57.45 -31.77 -19.03
CA ALA A 64 -56.84 -32.86 -19.77
C ALA A 64 -57.06 -32.72 -21.27
N ASN A 65 -56.09 -33.16 -22.07
CA ASN A 65 -56.12 -33.12 -23.54
C ASN A 65 -55.96 -31.72 -24.15
N ARG A 66 -55.44 -31.70 -25.38
CA ARG A 66 -55.16 -30.48 -26.15
C ARG A 66 -56.43 -29.67 -26.41
N GLY A 67 -56.40 -28.39 -26.03
CA GLY A 67 -57.51 -27.44 -26.19
C GLY A 67 -58.29 -27.19 -24.89
N SER A 68 -58.33 -28.19 -24.00
CA SER A 68 -59.03 -28.07 -22.71
C SER A 68 -58.39 -27.01 -21.84
N THR A 69 -59.17 -26.02 -21.44
CA THR A 69 -58.74 -24.92 -20.56
C THR A 69 -59.71 -24.75 -19.41
N LEU A 70 -59.21 -24.74 -18.18
CA LEU A 70 -59.96 -24.38 -16.97
C LEU A 70 -59.42 -23.05 -16.42
N VAL A 71 -60.30 -22.07 -16.24
CA VAL A 71 -59.99 -20.80 -15.57
C VAL A 71 -60.72 -20.78 -14.24
N ALA A 72 -60.01 -20.67 -13.12
CA ALA A 72 -60.60 -20.74 -11.79
C ALA A 72 -60.10 -19.58 -10.91
N ASN A 73 -60.99 -18.64 -10.61
CA ASN A 73 -60.66 -17.43 -9.85
C ASN A 73 -61.30 -17.47 -8.46
N GLY A 74 -60.53 -17.25 -7.40
CA GLY A 74 -61.07 -17.17 -6.03
C GLY A 74 -61.55 -18.51 -5.46
N VAL A 75 -61.06 -19.64 -5.98
CA VAL A 75 -61.54 -20.98 -5.60
C VAL A 75 -60.75 -21.59 -4.44
N SER A 76 -61.37 -22.47 -3.67
CA SER A 76 -60.70 -23.36 -2.72
C SER A 76 -60.70 -24.79 -3.29
N ALA A 77 -59.54 -25.33 -3.63
CA ALA A 77 -59.38 -26.66 -4.20
C ALA A 77 -58.61 -27.57 -3.23
N SER A 78 -59.26 -28.59 -2.65
CA SER A 78 -58.62 -29.54 -1.73
C SER A 78 -58.59 -30.96 -2.29
N SER A 79 -57.60 -31.78 -1.92
CA SER A 79 -57.67 -33.23 -2.13
C SER A 79 -56.94 -33.99 -1.03
N THR A 80 -57.50 -35.15 -0.67
CA THR A 80 -56.86 -36.04 0.32
C THR A 80 -55.79 -36.94 -0.31
N ASN A 81 -56.12 -37.68 -1.38
CA ASN A 81 -55.30 -38.79 -1.90
C ASN A 81 -54.72 -38.56 -3.31
N THR A 82 -55.20 -37.55 -4.02
CA THR A 82 -54.76 -37.18 -5.37
C THR A 82 -54.12 -35.80 -5.34
N SER A 83 -53.42 -35.42 -6.42
CA SER A 83 -52.99 -34.03 -6.55
C SER A 83 -54.22 -33.12 -6.63
N ALA A 84 -54.23 -31.98 -5.94
CA ALA A 84 -55.43 -31.14 -5.86
C ALA A 84 -55.78 -30.49 -7.22
N VAL A 85 -54.76 -30.08 -7.98
CA VAL A 85 -54.90 -29.47 -9.31
C VAL A 85 -54.01 -30.21 -10.31
N ILE A 86 -54.58 -30.73 -11.40
CA ILE A 86 -53.85 -31.49 -12.43
C ILE A 86 -54.09 -30.90 -13.81
N ALA A 87 -53.01 -30.48 -14.49
CA ALA A 87 -53.00 -30.20 -15.92
C ALA A 87 -52.23 -31.31 -16.65
N ASN A 88 -52.86 -32.02 -17.58
CA ASN A 88 -52.21 -33.10 -18.33
C ASN A 88 -52.50 -33.12 -19.84
N ASN A 89 -51.64 -33.79 -20.61
CA ASN A 89 -51.83 -34.03 -22.05
C ASN A 89 -52.11 -32.74 -22.86
N SER A 90 -51.32 -31.68 -22.64
CA SER A 90 -51.54 -30.32 -23.20
C SER A 90 -52.81 -29.57 -22.73
N GLY A 91 -53.47 -30.01 -21.65
CA GLY A 91 -54.51 -29.25 -20.96
C GLY A 91 -53.93 -28.04 -20.20
N VAL A 92 -54.73 -26.99 -20.02
CA VAL A 92 -54.32 -25.73 -19.40
C VAL A 92 -55.21 -25.41 -18.19
N ILE A 93 -54.60 -25.05 -17.06
CA ILE A 93 -55.31 -24.47 -15.90
C ILE A 93 -54.78 -23.06 -15.64
N ARG A 94 -55.68 -22.10 -15.41
CA ARG A 94 -55.37 -20.77 -14.90
C ARG A 94 -56.01 -20.60 -13.52
N LEU A 95 -55.20 -20.31 -12.51
CA LEU A 95 -55.66 -20.02 -11.15
C LEU A 95 -55.35 -18.55 -10.81
N THR A 96 -56.31 -17.84 -10.22
CA THR A 96 -56.09 -16.47 -9.71
C THR A 96 -56.70 -16.32 -8.33
N THR A 97 -55.94 -15.81 -7.35
CA THR A 97 -56.43 -15.54 -5.97
C THR A 97 -57.06 -16.77 -5.29
N SER A 98 -56.50 -17.96 -5.52
CA SER A 98 -57.10 -19.26 -5.15
C SER A 98 -56.30 -19.99 -4.07
N ALA A 99 -56.98 -20.76 -3.22
CA ALA A 99 -56.37 -21.65 -2.23
C ALA A 99 -56.31 -23.09 -2.77
N VAL A 100 -55.19 -23.77 -2.59
CA VAL A 100 -54.98 -25.16 -3.04
C VAL A 100 -54.34 -25.98 -1.92
N GLN A 101 -54.95 -27.11 -1.53
CA GLN A 101 -54.43 -27.98 -0.47
C GLN A 101 -54.42 -29.45 -0.89
N ALA A 102 -53.28 -30.13 -0.76
CA ALA A 102 -53.17 -31.58 -0.93
C ALA A 102 -52.65 -32.23 0.36
N ALA A 103 -53.35 -33.25 0.86
CA ALA A 103 -52.99 -33.91 2.11
C ALA A 103 -51.85 -34.94 1.93
N THR A 104 -51.94 -35.83 0.93
CA THR A 104 -50.94 -36.90 0.71
C THR A 104 -50.19 -36.85 -0.63
N ALA A 105 -50.41 -35.82 -1.45
CA ALA A 105 -49.92 -35.73 -2.83
C ALA A 105 -49.46 -34.30 -3.20
N ASN A 106 -49.24 -34.03 -4.48
CA ASN A 106 -48.77 -32.73 -4.97
C ASN A 106 -49.93 -31.72 -5.04
N ALA A 107 -49.72 -30.46 -4.65
CA ALA A 107 -50.83 -29.49 -4.67
C ALA A 107 -51.15 -29.02 -6.10
N LEU A 108 -50.15 -28.57 -6.86
CA LEU A 108 -50.23 -28.31 -8.29
C LEU A 108 -49.41 -29.36 -9.06
N GLN A 109 -49.98 -30.00 -10.08
CA GLN A 109 -49.27 -30.96 -10.93
C GLN A 109 -49.50 -30.69 -12.42
N ALA A 110 -48.43 -30.44 -13.16
CA ALA A 110 -48.41 -30.30 -14.61
C ALA A 110 -47.59 -31.44 -15.24
N THR A 111 -48.21 -32.24 -16.10
CA THR A 111 -47.53 -33.41 -16.70
C THR A 111 -47.87 -33.58 -18.18
N HIS A 112 -47.01 -34.25 -18.96
CA HIS A 112 -47.25 -34.54 -20.38
C HIS A 112 -47.67 -33.29 -21.18
N GLN A 113 -46.84 -32.25 -21.13
CA GLN A 113 -47.10 -30.92 -21.74
C GLN A 113 -48.30 -30.13 -21.18
N GLY A 114 -48.92 -30.58 -20.09
CA GLY A 114 -49.92 -29.80 -19.35
C GLY A 114 -49.33 -28.49 -18.80
N ARG A 115 -50.17 -27.46 -18.64
CA ARG A 115 -49.75 -26.11 -18.22
C ARG A 115 -50.61 -25.56 -17.09
N ILE A 116 -49.98 -25.06 -16.03
CA ILE A 116 -50.64 -24.32 -14.95
C ILE A 116 -50.10 -22.89 -14.90
N GLU A 117 -50.99 -21.90 -14.92
CA GLU A 117 -50.68 -20.48 -14.72
C GLU A 117 -51.40 -20.02 -13.45
N ALA A 118 -50.69 -20.01 -12.33
CA ALA A 118 -51.23 -19.69 -11.01
C ALA A 118 -50.71 -18.33 -10.51
N THR A 119 -51.60 -17.38 -10.31
CA THR A 119 -51.29 -16.02 -9.86
C THR A 119 -51.90 -15.75 -8.50
N ASP A 120 -51.07 -15.31 -7.54
CA ASP A 120 -51.49 -14.97 -6.18
C ASP A 120 -52.26 -16.12 -5.49
N VAL A 121 -51.68 -17.32 -5.51
CA VAL A 121 -52.28 -18.53 -4.94
C VAL A 121 -51.67 -18.90 -3.59
N ASN A 122 -52.47 -19.48 -2.69
CA ASN A 122 -52.00 -20.08 -1.45
C ASN A 122 -52.00 -21.61 -1.58
N VAL A 123 -50.82 -22.21 -1.68
CA VAL A 123 -50.61 -23.62 -1.99
C VAL A 123 -50.06 -24.35 -0.76
N GLN A 124 -50.68 -25.47 -0.38
CA GLN A 124 -50.28 -26.29 0.76
C GLN A 124 -50.18 -27.77 0.37
N ALA A 125 -48.98 -28.35 0.45
CA ALA A 125 -48.75 -29.78 0.29
C ALA A 125 -48.32 -30.37 1.63
N LEU A 126 -49.24 -31.03 2.35
CA LEU A 126 -49.04 -31.35 3.77
C LEU A 126 -48.13 -32.58 4.01
N ALA A 127 -47.96 -33.46 3.02
CA ALA A 127 -47.13 -34.65 3.15
C ALA A 127 -45.64 -34.37 2.98
N ALA A 128 -44.82 -35.15 3.71
CA ALA A 128 -43.36 -35.13 3.62
C ALA A 128 -42.80 -35.47 2.22
N ASN A 129 -43.59 -36.18 1.39
CA ASN A 129 -43.25 -36.51 0.01
C ASN A 129 -44.04 -35.68 -1.02
N GLY A 130 -44.88 -34.75 -0.57
CA GLY A 130 -45.68 -33.90 -1.44
C GLY A 130 -44.85 -32.75 -2.03
N SER A 131 -45.20 -32.35 -3.25
CA SER A 131 -44.67 -31.15 -3.89
C SER A 131 -45.72 -30.04 -3.92
N GLY A 132 -45.33 -28.80 -3.60
CA GLY A 132 -46.21 -27.64 -3.76
C GLY A 132 -46.59 -27.41 -5.23
N ALA A 133 -45.57 -27.35 -6.09
CA ALA A 133 -45.72 -27.36 -7.53
C ALA A 133 -44.83 -28.45 -8.16
N ASP A 134 -45.42 -29.33 -8.95
CA ASP A 134 -44.79 -30.48 -9.60
C ASP A 134 -44.95 -30.40 -11.13
N ALA A 135 -43.84 -30.24 -11.85
CA ALA A 135 -43.82 -30.17 -13.31
C ALA A 135 -42.96 -31.31 -13.88
N GLU A 136 -43.60 -32.32 -14.47
CA GLU A 136 -42.92 -33.49 -15.04
C GLU A 136 -43.19 -33.67 -16.54
N ARG A 137 -42.33 -34.40 -17.25
CA ARG A 137 -42.60 -34.92 -18.61
C ARG A 137 -43.02 -33.80 -19.59
N GLY A 138 -42.24 -32.72 -19.58
CA GLY A 138 -42.51 -31.51 -20.35
C GLY A 138 -43.66 -30.63 -19.83
N GLY A 139 -44.15 -30.86 -18.61
CA GLY A 139 -45.13 -29.99 -17.95
C GLY A 139 -44.60 -28.59 -17.66
N HIS A 140 -45.51 -27.61 -17.57
CA HIS A 140 -45.17 -26.20 -17.35
C HIS A 140 -45.98 -25.61 -16.18
N ILE A 141 -45.32 -25.02 -15.18
CA ILE A 141 -46.00 -24.24 -14.13
C ILE A 141 -45.43 -22.83 -14.07
N SER A 142 -46.30 -21.83 -14.02
CA SER A 142 -45.96 -20.47 -13.57
C SER A 142 -46.71 -20.20 -12.27
N VAL A 143 -46.03 -19.78 -11.20
CA VAL A 143 -46.64 -19.62 -9.87
C VAL A 143 -46.17 -18.35 -9.12
N THR A 144 -47.11 -17.62 -8.52
CA THR A 144 -46.87 -16.56 -7.52
C THR A 144 -47.85 -16.69 -6.36
N GLY A 145 -47.56 -16.04 -5.23
CA GLY A 145 -48.28 -16.21 -3.97
C GLY A 145 -47.43 -16.94 -2.93
N THR A 146 -48.00 -17.90 -2.21
CA THR A 146 -47.30 -18.67 -1.16
C THR A 146 -47.37 -20.17 -1.41
N ILE A 147 -46.27 -20.89 -1.15
CA ILE A 147 -46.19 -22.35 -1.20
C ILE A 147 -45.66 -22.86 0.14
N VAL A 148 -46.44 -23.66 0.84
CA VAL A 148 -46.02 -24.39 2.05
C VAL A 148 -45.99 -25.88 1.74
N SER A 149 -44.87 -26.56 1.99
CA SER A 149 -44.74 -27.99 1.71
C SER A 149 -43.99 -28.76 2.80
N GLY A 150 -44.49 -29.94 3.17
CA GLY A 150 -43.78 -30.88 4.03
C GLY A 150 -42.56 -31.54 3.37
N GLY A 151 -42.45 -31.46 2.04
CA GLY A 151 -41.38 -32.07 1.25
C GLY A 151 -40.70 -31.07 0.33
N THR A 152 -41.17 -31.00 -0.91
CA THR A 152 -40.59 -30.13 -1.95
C THR A 152 -41.49 -28.93 -2.24
N GLY A 153 -40.93 -27.73 -2.36
CA GLY A 153 -41.68 -26.54 -2.75
C GLY A 153 -41.99 -26.57 -4.25
N LEU A 154 -40.94 -26.55 -5.06
CA LEU A 154 -40.98 -26.68 -6.52
C LEU A 154 -40.21 -27.93 -6.97
N LEU A 155 -40.87 -28.87 -7.65
CA LEU A 155 -40.25 -30.03 -8.29
C LEU A 155 -40.38 -29.89 -9.80
N ALA A 156 -39.26 -29.91 -10.52
CA ALA A 156 -39.26 -30.03 -11.98
C ALA A 156 -38.48 -31.28 -12.40
N ALA A 157 -39.09 -32.14 -13.23
CA ALA A 157 -38.46 -33.36 -13.72
C ALA A 157 -38.73 -33.65 -15.21
N ASP A 158 -37.82 -34.38 -15.86
CA ASP A 158 -37.95 -34.89 -17.24
C ASP A 158 -38.53 -33.86 -18.24
N LEU A 159 -37.74 -32.85 -18.59
CA LEU A 159 -38.12 -31.69 -19.42
C LEU A 159 -39.20 -30.77 -18.82
N GLY A 160 -39.70 -31.06 -17.62
CA GLY A 160 -40.63 -30.20 -16.89
C GLY A 160 -40.00 -28.87 -16.51
N SER A 161 -40.82 -27.82 -16.42
CA SER A 161 -40.34 -26.48 -16.10
C SER A 161 -41.27 -25.67 -15.21
N ILE A 162 -40.66 -24.91 -14.30
CA ILE A 162 -41.35 -24.04 -13.34
C ILE A 162 -40.77 -22.62 -13.41
N ARG A 163 -41.65 -21.61 -13.48
CA ARG A 163 -41.31 -20.21 -13.24
C ARG A 163 -41.99 -19.75 -11.95
N SER A 164 -41.23 -19.39 -10.92
CA SER A 164 -41.78 -19.05 -9.61
C SER A 164 -41.32 -17.69 -9.11
N GLY A 165 -42.28 -16.89 -8.65
CA GLY A 165 -42.06 -15.73 -7.79
C GLY A 165 -42.81 -15.85 -6.47
N ALA A 166 -43.12 -17.08 -6.04
CA ALA A 166 -43.82 -17.35 -4.79
C ALA A 166 -42.87 -17.39 -3.58
N ASP A 167 -43.36 -17.01 -2.40
CA ASP A 167 -42.69 -17.29 -1.14
C ASP A 167 -42.90 -18.78 -0.78
N ILE A 168 -41.81 -19.51 -0.65
CA ILE A 168 -41.77 -20.96 -0.46
C ILE A 168 -41.28 -21.27 0.95
N THR A 169 -42.03 -22.05 1.71
CA THR A 169 -41.61 -22.59 3.01
C THR A 169 -41.66 -24.11 2.99
N THR A 170 -40.53 -24.77 3.25
CA THR A 170 -40.48 -26.23 3.44
C THR A 170 -39.87 -26.66 4.76
N SER A 171 -40.34 -27.79 5.28
CA SER A 171 -39.91 -28.30 6.59
C SER A 171 -39.90 -29.83 6.63
N GLY A 172 -38.75 -30.43 6.90
CA GLY A 172 -38.56 -31.88 6.97
C GLY A 172 -37.09 -32.28 6.80
N GLU A 173 -36.75 -33.53 7.12
CA GLU A 173 -35.46 -34.08 6.70
C GLU A 173 -35.42 -34.21 5.17
N SER A 174 -34.35 -33.72 4.55
CA SER A 174 -34.21 -33.67 3.08
C SER A 174 -35.33 -32.92 2.36
N ALA A 175 -35.93 -31.90 3.01
CA ALA A 175 -36.89 -31.00 2.37
C ALA A 175 -36.19 -30.06 1.37
N PHE A 176 -36.84 -29.75 0.25
CA PHE A 176 -36.28 -28.92 -0.83
C PHE A 176 -37.15 -27.68 -1.09
N GLY A 177 -36.54 -26.51 -1.23
CA GLY A 177 -37.26 -25.31 -1.68
C GLY A 177 -37.58 -25.37 -3.17
N ALA A 178 -36.54 -25.54 -3.99
CA ALA A 178 -36.66 -25.85 -5.42
C ALA A 178 -35.71 -26.99 -5.81
N TYR A 179 -36.21 -27.98 -6.53
CA TYR A 179 -35.50 -29.20 -6.87
C TYR A 179 -35.70 -29.54 -8.37
N THR A 180 -34.61 -29.68 -9.12
CA THR A 180 -34.63 -30.24 -10.47
C THR A 180 -34.01 -31.64 -10.49
N ALA A 181 -34.72 -32.59 -11.11
CA ALA A 181 -34.29 -33.98 -11.30
C ALA A 181 -34.54 -34.42 -12.76
N GLY A 182 -34.04 -35.59 -13.16
CA GLY A 182 -34.25 -36.11 -14.53
C GLY A 182 -33.58 -35.27 -15.61
N ASN A 183 -33.84 -35.55 -16.89
CA ASN A 183 -33.11 -34.88 -17.99
C ASN A 183 -33.77 -33.54 -18.39
N GLY A 184 -32.99 -32.47 -18.48
CA GLY A 184 -33.42 -31.18 -19.06
C GLY A 184 -34.48 -30.40 -18.27
N ALA A 185 -34.68 -30.70 -17.00
CA ALA A 185 -35.64 -30.01 -16.13
C ALA A 185 -35.18 -28.58 -15.75
N ARG A 186 -36.11 -27.63 -15.65
CA ARG A 186 -35.76 -26.20 -15.55
C ARG A 186 -36.60 -25.40 -14.55
N ILE A 187 -35.97 -24.77 -13.57
CA ILE A 187 -36.64 -23.82 -12.66
C ILE A 187 -36.08 -22.40 -12.87
N THR A 188 -36.97 -21.41 -13.00
CA THR A 188 -36.61 -20.00 -13.10
C THR A 188 -37.24 -19.22 -11.96
N LEU A 189 -36.40 -18.76 -11.04
CA LEU A 189 -36.77 -17.97 -9.87
C LEU A 189 -36.77 -16.48 -10.23
N ILE A 190 -37.87 -15.78 -9.95
CA ILE A 190 -38.06 -14.36 -10.32
C ILE A 190 -38.27 -13.47 -9.10
N GLY A 191 -37.67 -13.86 -7.97
CA GLY A 191 -37.88 -13.27 -6.65
C GLY A 191 -38.46 -14.29 -5.67
N GLY A 192 -39.16 -13.79 -4.65
CA GLY A 192 -39.67 -14.61 -3.55
C GLY A 192 -38.59 -15.04 -2.56
N THR A 193 -39.04 -15.57 -1.43
CA THR A 193 -38.23 -16.08 -0.34
C THR A 193 -38.39 -17.59 -0.26
N ILE A 194 -37.29 -18.33 -0.34
CA ILE A 194 -37.23 -19.77 -0.12
C ILE A 194 -36.71 -20.01 1.30
N THR A 195 -37.58 -20.45 2.20
CA THR A 195 -37.22 -20.84 3.57
C THR A 195 -37.29 -22.35 3.73
N THR A 196 -36.20 -23.01 4.11
CA THR A 196 -36.17 -24.46 4.35
C THR A 196 -35.63 -24.80 5.74
N SER A 197 -36.18 -25.84 6.34
CA SER A 197 -35.85 -26.23 7.72
C SER A 197 -35.82 -27.75 7.92
N GLY A 198 -34.77 -28.25 8.57
CA GLY A 198 -34.57 -29.67 8.85
C GLY A 198 -33.17 -30.17 8.52
N ALA A 199 -32.86 -31.41 8.93
CA ALA A 199 -31.58 -32.04 8.56
C ALA A 199 -31.51 -32.21 7.04
N ARG A 200 -30.40 -31.80 6.41
CA ARG A 200 -30.23 -31.81 4.95
C ARG A 200 -31.33 -31.06 4.18
N ALA A 201 -31.98 -30.07 4.80
CA ALA A 201 -32.95 -29.24 4.09
C ALA A 201 -32.22 -28.28 3.13
N HIS A 202 -32.51 -28.35 1.84
CA HIS A 202 -31.80 -27.62 0.80
C HIS A 202 -32.66 -26.51 0.19
N GLY A 203 -32.11 -25.30 0.04
CA GLY A 203 -32.83 -24.17 -0.54
C GLY A 203 -33.14 -24.39 -2.00
N VAL A 204 -32.09 -24.51 -2.82
CA VAL A 204 -32.16 -24.93 -4.21
C VAL A 204 -31.22 -26.10 -4.48
N PHE A 205 -31.66 -27.10 -5.23
CA PHE A 205 -30.89 -28.31 -5.52
C PHE A 205 -31.08 -28.72 -6.98
N ALA A 206 -30.00 -28.82 -7.74
CA ALA A 206 -30.03 -29.22 -9.14
C ALA A 206 -29.18 -30.47 -9.37
N THR A 207 -29.80 -31.54 -9.89
CA THR A 207 -29.11 -32.79 -10.22
C THR A 207 -29.62 -33.43 -11.51
N GLY A 208 -28.71 -34.06 -12.24
CA GLY A 208 -29.01 -34.69 -13.54
C GLY A 208 -28.61 -33.84 -14.75
N VAL A 209 -28.52 -34.51 -15.89
CA VAL A 209 -28.05 -33.94 -17.17
C VAL A 209 -28.97 -32.81 -17.64
N ASP A 210 -28.35 -31.72 -18.10
CA ASP A 210 -29.01 -30.52 -18.61
C ASP A 210 -30.05 -29.88 -17.67
N THR A 211 -30.04 -30.23 -16.37
CA THR A 211 -30.91 -29.60 -15.38
C THR A 211 -30.41 -28.23 -14.96
N ARG A 212 -31.35 -27.31 -14.73
CA ARG A 212 -31.02 -25.91 -14.47
C ARG A 212 -31.97 -25.20 -13.52
N ILE A 213 -31.41 -24.59 -12.48
CA ILE A 213 -32.09 -23.57 -11.67
C ILE A 213 -31.43 -22.22 -11.94
N GLU A 214 -32.20 -21.19 -12.27
CA GLU A 214 -31.63 -19.87 -12.54
C GLU A 214 -32.50 -18.71 -12.02
N GLY A 215 -31.88 -17.53 -11.89
CA GLY A 215 -32.60 -16.27 -11.64
C GLY A 215 -32.23 -15.63 -10.31
N THR A 216 -33.23 -15.17 -9.55
CA THR A 216 -33.02 -14.45 -8.28
C THR A 216 -33.98 -14.93 -7.19
N ALA A 217 -33.48 -15.02 -5.95
CA ALA A 217 -34.23 -15.44 -4.78
C ALA A 217 -33.53 -15.04 -3.47
N ASN A 218 -34.32 -14.87 -2.41
CA ASN A 218 -33.81 -14.85 -1.04
C ASN A 218 -33.90 -16.26 -0.47
N ILE A 219 -32.77 -16.89 -0.12
CA ILE A 219 -32.71 -18.28 0.34
C ILE A 219 -32.30 -18.29 1.81
N VAL A 220 -33.11 -18.90 2.67
CA VAL A 220 -32.84 -19.09 4.09
C VAL A 220 -32.96 -20.57 4.43
N THR A 221 -31.86 -21.22 4.83
CA THR A 221 -31.87 -22.64 5.19
C THR A 221 -31.41 -22.86 6.63
N SER A 222 -31.98 -23.87 7.29
CA SER A 222 -31.68 -24.15 8.70
C SER A 222 -31.67 -25.65 9.02
N GLY A 223 -30.63 -26.10 9.71
CA GLY A 223 -30.49 -27.50 10.15
C GLY A 223 -29.09 -28.07 9.89
N ILE A 224 -28.84 -29.29 10.37
CA ILE A 224 -27.56 -29.97 10.19
C ILE A 224 -27.44 -30.40 8.72
N GLY A 225 -26.35 -30.00 8.04
CA GLY A 225 -26.13 -30.27 6.62
C GLY A 225 -27.09 -29.53 5.67
N ALA A 226 -27.84 -28.52 6.15
CA ALA A 226 -28.76 -27.74 5.33
C ALA A 226 -27.97 -26.77 4.42
N VAL A 227 -28.12 -26.87 3.09
CA VAL A 227 -27.33 -26.06 2.14
C VAL A 227 -28.20 -25.10 1.35
N GLY A 228 -27.75 -23.86 1.18
CA GLY A 228 -28.48 -22.82 0.44
C GLY A 228 -28.70 -23.19 -1.03
N ALA A 229 -27.62 -23.51 -1.74
CA ALA A 229 -27.68 -23.98 -3.12
C ALA A 229 -26.71 -25.16 -3.39
N VAL A 230 -27.20 -26.23 -4.03
CA VAL A 230 -26.41 -27.42 -4.38
C VAL A 230 -26.53 -27.75 -5.86
N ALA A 231 -25.41 -27.78 -6.58
CA ALA A 231 -25.33 -28.27 -7.96
C ALA A 231 -24.55 -29.59 -8.01
N GLU A 232 -25.17 -30.66 -8.50
CA GLU A 232 -24.65 -32.03 -8.43
C GLU A 232 -24.85 -32.79 -9.76
N TYR A 233 -23.98 -33.78 -10.06
CA TYR A 233 -24.10 -34.75 -11.16
C TYR A 233 -24.63 -34.20 -12.51
N GLY A 234 -24.13 -33.03 -12.93
CA GLY A 234 -24.49 -32.38 -14.20
C GLY A 234 -25.48 -31.22 -14.07
N GLY A 235 -26.10 -31.05 -12.90
CA GLY A 235 -26.98 -29.91 -12.63
C GLY A 235 -26.23 -28.58 -12.61
N THR A 236 -26.93 -27.54 -13.08
CA THR A 236 -26.42 -26.18 -13.17
C THR A 236 -27.28 -25.22 -12.36
N ILE A 237 -26.65 -24.34 -11.57
CA ILE A 237 -27.34 -23.28 -10.82
C ILE A 237 -26.72 -21.93 -11.15
N ASP A 238 -27.48 -21.00 -11.73
CA ASP A 238 -27.00 -19.64 -12.04
C ASP A 238 -27.89 -18.58 -11.36
N LEU A 239 -27.40 -18.02 -10.25
CA LEU A 239 -28.14 -17.02 -9.47
C LEU A 239 -27.50 -15.62 -9.60
N SER A 240 -28.35 -14.60 -9.70
CA SER A 240 -27.96 -13.19 -9.74
C SER A 240 -28.78 -12.37 -8.74
N GLY A 241 -28.13 -11.46 -8.00
CA GLY A 241 -28.77 -10.66 -6.97
C GLY A 241 -29.31 -11.47 -5.78
N ALA A 242 -28.80 -12.69 -5.55
CA ALA A 242 -29.33 -13.59 -4.51
C ALA A 242 -28.78 -13.26 -3.12
N SER A 243 -29.62 -13.46 -2.10
CA SER A 243 -29.21 -13.42 -0.69
C SER A 243 -29.39 -14.81 -0.10
N ILE A 244 -28.28 -15.47 0.25
CA ILE A 244 -28.26 -16.84 0.76
C ILE A 244 -27.79 -16.81 2.22
N ARG A 245 -28.65 -17.25 3.14
CA ARG A 245 -28.32 -17.35 4.57
C ARG A 245 -28.57 -18.75 5.11
N THR A 246 -27.55 -19.38 5.68
CA THR A 246 -27.63 -20.75 6.17
C THR A 246 -27.20 -20.84 7.64
N THR A 247 -27.88 -21.69 8.42
CA THR A 247 -27.61 -21.82 9.85
C THR A 247 -27.65 -23.28 10.32
N GLY A 248 -26.55 -23.77 10.89
CA GLY A 248 -26.44 -25.13 11.43
C GLY A 248 -25.05 -25.73 11.26
N THR A 249 -24.80 -26.87 11.91
CA THR A 249 -23.55 -27.62 11.72
C THR A 249 -23.48 -28.15 10.28
N GLN A 250 -22.36 -27.93 9.60
CA GLN A 250 -22.15 -28.28 8.18
C GLN A 250 -23.18 -27.64 7.21
N ALA A 251 -23.81 -26.53 7.62
CA ALA A 251 -24.83 -25.84 6.82
C ALA A 251 -24.18 -24.91 5.78
N ASN A 252 -23.64 -25.46 4.70
CA ASN A 252 -22.91 -24.69 3.70
C ASN A 252 -23.80 -23.68 2.95
N GLY A 253 -23.22 -22.58 2.47
CA GLY A 253 -23.93 -21.56 1.70
C GLY A 253 -24.25 -22.05 0.29
N VAL A 254 -23.20 -22.27 -0.50
CA VAL A 254 -23.29 -22.88 -1.84
C VAL A 254 -22.33 -24.06 -1.98
N THR A 255 -22.72 -25.09 -2.73
CA THR A 255 -21.90 -26.28 -2.98
C THR A 255 -22.03 -26.75 -4.43
N ALA A 256 -20.90 -26.95 -5.11
CA ALA A 256 -20.84 -27.69 -6.37
C ALA A 256 -20.17 -29.06 -6.15
N THR A 257 -20.79 -30.14 -6.60
CA THR A 257 -20.37 -31.51 -6.30
C THR A 257 -20.56 -32.47 -7.48
N GLY A 258 -20.06 -33.70 -7.33
CA GLY A 258 -20.09 -34.74 -8.36
C GLY A 258 -19.04 -34.54 -9.45
N THR A 259 -19.30 -35.05 -10.65
CA THR A 259 -18.36 -35.04 -11.78
C THR A 259 -18.42 -33.76 -12.62
N THR A 260 -19.57 -33.07 -12.65
CA THR A 260 -19.86 -31.98 -13.59
C THR A 260 -20.83 -30.91 -13.05
N GLY A 261 -21.13 -30.92 -11.74
CA GLY A 261 -22.01 -29.91 -11.12
C GLY A 261 -21.42 -28.50 -11.23
N ARG A 262 -22.24 -27.52 -11.63
CA ARG A 262 -21.83 -26.13 -11.85
C ARG A 262 -22.72 -25.16 -11.10
N LEU A 263 -22.12 -24.20 -10.39
CA LEU A 263 -22.86 -23.15 -9.71
C LEU A 263 -22.20 -21.79 -9.93
N SER A 264 -22.97 -20.84 -10.47
CA SER A 264 -22.56 -19.47 -10.71
C SER A 264 -23.32 -18.49 -9.82
N LEU A 265 -22.63 -17.52 -9.23
CA LEU A 265 -23.22 -16.40 -8.50
C LEU A 265 -22.76 -15.07 -9.08
N ALA A 266 -23.68 -14.13 -9.29
CA ALA A 266 -23.37 -12.74 -9.63
C ALA A 266 -24.08 -11.79 -8.65
N ASP A 267 -23.40 -10.71 -8.23
CA ASP A 267 -24.00 -9.62 -7.46
C ASP A 267 -24.72 -10.10 -6.18
N SER A 268 -24.19 -11.15 -5.54
CA SER A 268 -24.88 -11.95 -4.52
C SER A 268 -24.18 -11.92 -3.16
N THR A 269 -24.93 -12.28 -2.11
CA THR A 269 -24.40 -12.40 -0.74
C THR A 269 -24.66 -13.79 -0.18
N VAL A 270 -23.62 -14.39 0.42
CA VAL A 270 -23.70 -15.70 1.09
C VAL A 270 -23.19 -15.55 2.52
N VAL A 271 -24.06 -15.85 3.49
CA VAL A 271 -23.77 -15.71 4.93
C VAL A 271 -24.10 -17.01 5.65
N THR A 272 -23.10 -17.64 6.25
CA THR A 272 -23.25 -18.94 6.91
C THR A 272 -22.88 -18.88 8.39
N SER A 273 -23.59 -19.64 9.22
CA SER A 273 -23.36 -19.68 10.67
C SER A 273 -23.48 -21.09 11.24
N GLY A 274 -22.37 -21.60 11.78
CA GLY A 274 -22.31 -22.92 12.42
C GLY A 274 -20.94 -23.57 12.30
N ILE A 275 -20.72 -24.66 13.06
CA ILE A 275 -19.48 -25.43 12.99
C ILE A 275 -19.39 -26.11 11.61
N GLY A 276 -18.30 -25.90 10.89
CA GLY A 276 -18.11 -26.46 9.55
C GLY A 276 -19.05 -25.91 8.47
N ALA A 277 -19.73 -24.78 8.70
CA ALA A 277 -20.68 -24.19 7.75
C ALA A 277 -19.96 -23.28 6.73
N ASP A 278 -19.39 -23.86 5.68
CA ASP A 278 -18.59 -23.10 4.70
C ASP A 278 -19.46 -22.17 3.84
N ALA A 279 -18.98 -20.97 3.51
CA ALA A 279 -19.73 -20.06 2.64
C ALA A 279 -19.84 -20.60 1.20
N ALA A 280 -18.75 -21.13 0.67
CA ALA A 280 -18.74 -21.84 -0.61
C ALA A 280 -17.92 -23.14 -0.50
N ALA A 281 -18.36 -24.20 -1.19
CA ALA A 281 -17.66 -25.47 -1.21
C ALA A 281 -17.63 -26.13 -2.61
N THR A 282 -16.51 -26.76 -2.95
CA THR A 282 -16.44 -27.73 -4.07
C THR A 282 -16.05 -29.10 -3.55
N LEU A 283 -16.80 -30.12 -3.95
CA LEU A 283 -16.50 -31.54 -3.71
C LEU A 283 -16.41 -32.28 -5.06
N GLY A 284 -15.59 -33.32 -5.14
CA GLY A 284 -15.36 -34.00 -6.43
C GLY A 284 -14.82 -33.01 -7.47
N ASN A 285 -15.41 -32.96 -8.66
CA ASN A 285 -14.99 -32.08 -9.76
C ASN A 285 -15.96 -30.89 -9.95
N GLY A 286 -16.69 -30.49 -8.90
CA GLY A 286 -17.61 -29.36 -8.95
C GLY A 286 -16.92 -28.05 -9.34
N THR A 287 -17.63 -27.20 -10.08
CA THR A 287 -17.13 -25.88 -10.53
C THR A 287 -17.95 -24.74 -9.93
N LEU A 288 -17.27 -23.71 -9.39
CA LEU A 288 -17.89 -22.46 -8.94
C LEU A 288 -17.36 -21.27 -9.76
N SER A 289 -18.25 -20.36 -10.16
CA SER A 289 -17.89 -19.04 -10.71
C SER A 289 -18.64 -17.96 -9.95
N ILE A 290 -17.93 -17.09 -9.24
CA ILE A 290 -18.54 -16.13 -8.31
C ILE A 290 -18.01 -14.73 -8.61
N VAL A 291 -18.92 -13.80 -8.88
CA VAL A 291 -18.60 -12.48 -9.42
C VAL A 291 -19.30 -11.38 -8.60
N ARG A 292 -18.57 -10.31 -8.23
CA ARG A 292 -19.09 -9.14 -7.48
C ARG A 292 -19.92 -9.52 -6.25
N SER A 293 -19.44 -10.52 -5.49
CA SER A 293 -20.22 -11.16 -4.44
C SER A 293 -19.48 -11.17 -3.09
N THR A 294 -20.19 -11.49 -2.01
CA THR A 294 -19.60 -11.66 -0.67
C THR A 294 -19.82 -13.08 -0.15
N LEU A 295 -18.73 -13.73 0.27
CA LEU A 295 -18.73 -15.03 0.93
C LEU A 295 -18.32 -14.85 2.40
N ARG A 296 -19.27 -14.98 3.34
CA ARG A 296 -19.04 -14.79 4.77
C ARG A 296 -19.41 -16.04 5.57
N ALA A 297 -18.40 -16.69 6.13
CA ALA A 297 -18.55 -17.81 7.05
C ALA A 297 -18.28 -17.42 8.50
N THR A 298 -19.10 -17.94 9.42
CA THR A 298 -18.95 -17.72 10.86
C THR A 298 -19.12 -19.03 11.64
N GLY A 299 -18.06 -19.47 12.32
CA GLY A 299 -18.05 -20.68 13.13
C GLY A 299 -16.70 -21.38 13.10
N ILE A 300 -16.47 -22.25 14.09
CA ILE A 300 -15.27 -23.09 14.13
C ILE A 300 -15.24 -23.96 12.87
N ASP A 301 -14.09 -24.02 12.20
CA ASP A 301 -13.89 -24.81 10.97
C ASP A 301 -14.83 -24.42 9.80
N ALA A 302 -15.40 -23.22 9.80
CA ALA A 302 -16.23 -22.68 8.72
C ALA A 302 -15.40 -21.77 7.80
N ALA A 303 -14.92 -22.30 6.67
CA ALA A 303 -14.09 -21.55 5.71
C ALA A 303 -14.95 -20.63 4.82
N ALA A 304 -14.36 -19.56 4.29
CA ALA A 304 -15.04 -18.78 3.24
C ALA A 304 -15.12 -19.60 1.93
N LEU A 305 -14.10 -20.42 1.67
CA LEU A 305 -14.07 -21.38 0.58
C LEU A 305 -13.40 -22.70 1.02
N ARG A 306 -14.08 -23.83 0.83
CA ARG A 306 -13.54 -25.18 1.05
C ARG A 306 -13.51 -26.01 -0.24
N LEU A 307 -12.40 -26.65 -0.55
CA LEU A 307 -12.24 -27.49 -1.74
C LEU A 307 -11.76 -28.90 -1.39
N ARG A 308 -12.32 -29.93 -2.05
CA ARG A 308 -11.86 -31.32 -2.01
C ARG A 308 -12.10 -31.99 -3.38
N GLY A 309 -11.23 -32.91 -3.78
CA GLY A 309 -11.31 -33.58 -5.09
C GLY A 309 -10.64 -32.76 -6.20
N GLY A 310 -11.23 -32.78 -7.40
CA GLY A 310 -10.83 -32.00 -8.58
C GLY A 310 -11.47 -30.61 -8.71
N GLY A 311 -11.96 -30.03 -7.61
CA GLY A 311 -12.79 -28.82 -7.62
C GLY A 311 -12.10 -27.59 -8.24
N THR A 312 -12.85 -26.79 -9.00
CA THR A 312 -12.35 -25.58 -9.67
C THR A 312 -13.21 -24.36 -9.30
N VAL A 313 -12.57 -23.26 -8.93
CA VAL A 313 -13.26 -22.07 -8.42
C VAL A 313 -12.64 -20.80 -9.01
N GLU A 314 -13.48 -19.96 -9.61
CA GLU A 314 -13.10 -18.62 -10.11
C GLU A 314 -13.87 -17.54 -9.36
N LEU A 315 -13.14 -16.61 -8.75
CA LEU A 315 -13.69 -15.50 -7.97
C LEU A 315 -13.25 -14.17 -8.61
N HIS A 316 -14.22 -13.34 -8.99
CA HIS A 316 -14.00 -11.99 -9.52
C HIS A 316 -14.64 -10.95 -8.61
N ASP A 317 -13.91 -9.89 -8.27
CA ASP A 317 -14.40 -8.75 -7.48
C ASP A 317 -15.12 -9.20 -6.17
N THR A 318 -14.63 -10.27 -5.55
CA THR A 318 -15.33 -10.99 -4.48
C THR A 318 -14.66 -10.76 -3.12
N THR A 319 -15.47 -10.59 -2.08
CA THR A 319 -15.00 -10.44 -0.70
C THR A 319 -15.17 -11.76 0.05
N LEU A 320 -14.08 -12.28 0.62
CA LEU A 320 -14.05 -13.52 1.41
C LEU A 320 -13.78 -13.21 2.88
N VAL A 321 -14.65 -13.72 3.75
CA VAL A 321 -14.58 -13.55 5.21
C VAL A 321 -14.82 -14.90 5.88
N SER A 322 -13.85 -15.36 6.67
CA SER A 322 -14.10 -16.31 7.77
C SER A 322 -13.70 -15.65 9.07
N THR A 323 -14.45 -15.81 10.16
CA THR A 323 -14.06 -15.21 11.45
C THR A 323 -13.34 -16.18 12.39
N GLN A 324 -13.36 -17.48 12.10
CA GLN A 324 -12.92 -18.54 13.02
C GLN A 324 -12.23 -19.72 12.32
N ALA A 325 -12.02 -19.66 11.00
CA ALA A 325 -11.24 -20.61 10.22
C ALA A 325 -10.33 -19.89 9.20
N SER A 326 -9.66 -20.68 8.38
CA SER A 326 -8.90 -20.18 7.23
C SER A 326 -9.83 -19.58 6.16
N THR A 327 -9.32 -18.65 5.33
CA THR A 327 -10.12 -18.13 4.21
C THR A 327 -10.38 -19.24 3.18
N ILE A 328 -9.31 -19.91 2.73
CA ILE A 328 -9.34 -21.01 1.76
C ILE A 328 -8.79 -22.26 2.42
N MET A 329 -9.58 -23.32 2.46
CA MET A 329 -9.17 -24.65 2.90
C MET A 329 -9.17 -25.63 1.73
N ALA A 330 -8.00 -26.12 1.34
CA ALA A 330 -7.83 -27.13 0.29
C ALA A 330 -7.51 -28.49 0.92
N GLY A 331 -8.45 -29.43 0.81
CA GLY A 331 -8.31 -30.81 1.25
C GLY A 331 -7.67 -31.71 0.19
N SER A 332 -7.74 -33.02 0.42
CA SER A 332 -7.28 -34.05 -0.52
C SER A 332 -7.90 -33.93 -1.91
N GLY A 333 -7.11 -34.24 -2.95
CA GLY A 333 -7.42 -34.04 -4.36
C GLY A 333 -6.55 -32.94 -5.00
N THR A 334 -6.78 -32.63 -6.28
CA THR A 334 -6.11 -31.54 -7.00
C THR A 334 -7.10 -30.42 -7.28
N THR A 335 -7.01 -29.35 -6.51
CA THR A 335 -7.96 -28.24 -6.51
C THR A 335 -7.38 -27.00 -7.19
N ASN A 336 -8.21 -26.22 -7.87
CA ASN A 336 -7.81 -25.01 -8.60
C ASN A 336 -8.64 -23.81 -8.13
N VAL A 337 -7.98 -22.73 -7.71
CA VAL A 337 -8.65 -21.49 -7.26
C VAL A 337 -7.99 -20.29 -7.95
N SER A 338 -8.81 -19.45 -8.58
CA SER A 338 -8.37 -18.17 -9.15
C SER A 338 -9.11 -17.02 -8.47
N LEU A 339 -8.36 -16.07 -7.90
CA LEU A 339 -8.86 -14.83 -7.32
C LEU A 339 -8.44 -13.65 -8.20
N TYR A 340 -9.41 -12.95 -8.76
CA TYR A 340 -9.22 -11.74 -9.55
C TYR A 340 -9.84 -10.54 -8.82
N ASN A 341 -9.06 -9.48 -8.62
CA ASN A 341 -9.48 -8.23 -7.96
C ASN A 341 -10.25 -8.42 -6.63
N SER A 342 -9.96 -9.51 -5.91
CA SER A 342 -10.72 -9.99 -4.77
C SER A 342 -10.02 -9.68 -3.44
N VAL A 343 -10.78 -9.71 -2.34
CA VAL A 343 -10.29 -9.34 -1.01
C VAL A 343 -10.51 -10.49 -0.02
N ALA A 344 -9.42 -11.00 0.55
CA ALA A 344 -9.41 -12.10 1.52
C ALA A 344 -8.54 -11.74 2.72
N THR A 345 -9.04 -10.83 3.56
CA THR A 345 -8.25 -10.21 4.66
C THR A 345 -8.80 -10.47 6.06
N THR A 346 -9.96 -11.10 6.18
CA THR A 346 -10.58 -11.49 7.47
C THR A 346 -10.60 -13.02 7.57
N ASN A 347 -9.78 -13.55 8.48
CA ASN A 347 -9.61 -14.97 8.81
C ASN A 347 -9.05 -15.11 10.24
N ASN A 348 -8.91 -16.35 10.70
CA ASN A 348 -8.30 -16.72 11.97
C ASN A 348 -6.77 -16.48 12.08
N GLY A 349 -6.18 -15.71 11.15
CA GLY A 349 -4.73 -15.55 11.00
C GLY A 349 -4.13 -16.35 9.84
N THR A 350 -4.89 -17.27 9.23
CA THR A 350 -4.48 -18.09 8.07
C THR A 350 -5.37 -17.80 6.86
N TRP A 351 -4.80 -17.45 5.71
CA TRP A 351 -5.58 -17.25 4.48
C TRP A 351 -5.66 -18.53 3.64
N LEU A 352 -4.59 -19.32 3.61
CA LEU A 352 -4.51 -20.59 2.87
C LEU A 352 -4.10 -21.73 3.81
N ASP A 353 -4.82 -22.84 3.71
CA ASP A 353 -4.66 -24.01 4.54
C ASP A 353 -4.80 -25.27 3.67
N VAL A 354 -3.67 -25.90 3.35
CA VAL A 354 -3.59 -27.07 2.48
C VAL A 354 -3.18 -28.28 3.30
N ARG A 355 -4.08 -29.26 3.40
CA ARG A 355 -3.87 -30.47 4.21
C ARG A 355 -4.58 -31.67 3.58
N ALA A 356 -3.98 -32.86 3.66
CA ALA A 356 -4.72 -34.06 3.33
C ALA A 356 -5.76 -34.34 4.42
N LEU A 357 -7.03 -34.44 4.02
CA LEU A 357 -8.15 -34.82 4.90
C LEU A 357 -8.48 -36.32 4.78
N ASP A 358 -7.95 -36.96 3.74
CA ASP A 358 -8.01 -38.40 3.48
C ASP A 358 -6.57 -38.95 3.57
N PRO A 359 -6.28 -39.94 4.45
CA PRO A 359 -4.93 -40.47 4.63
C PRO A 359 -4.38 -41.20 3.39
N THR A 360 -5.23 -41.53 2.42
CA THR A 360 -4.86 -42.23 1.18
C THR A 360 -4.66 -41.32 -0.02
N MET A 361 -5.03 -40.03 0.09
CA MET A 361 -5.10 -39.12 -1.05
C MET A 361 -4.39 -37.80 -0.75
N PRO A 362 -3.34 -37.44 -1.53
CA PRO A 362 -2.59 -36.20 -1.32
C PRO A 362 -3.46 -34.97 -1.58
N ALA A 363 -3.07 -33.84 -1.00
CA ALA A 363 -3.69 -32.53 -1.25
C ALA A 363 -2.82 -31.71 -2.19
N VAL A 364 -3.38 -31.23 -3.30
CA VAL A 364 -2.71 -30.31 -4.22
C VAL A 364 -3.61 -29.09 -4.43
N ALA A 365 -3.09 -27.90 -4.13
CA ALA A 365 -3.81 -26.65 -4.28
C ALA A 365 -3.07 -25.74 -5.27
N ASN A 366 -3.68 -25.51 -6.43
CA ASN A 366 -3.20 -24.55 -7.43
C ASN A 366 -3.96 -23.24 -7.23
N ILE A 367 -3.27 -22.20 -6.74
CA ILE A 367 -3.87 -20.92 -6.35
C ILE A 367 -3.29 -19.80 -7.21
N LEU A 368 -4.13 -19.13 -8.00
CA LEU A 368 -3.82 -17.87 -8.66
C LEU A 368 -4.43 -16.71 -7.87
N VAL A 369 -3.64 -15.68 -7.60
CA VAL A 369 -4.04 -14.44 -6.93
C VAL A 369 -3.61 -13.29 -7.84
N ASP A 370 -4.52 -12.76 -8.64
CA ASP A 370 -4.28 -11.68 -9.60
C ASP A 370 -5.02 -10.38 -9.18
N GLY A 371 -4.31 -9.26 -9.10
CA GLY A 371 -4.86 -7.96 -8.68
C GLY A 371 -5.51 -7.94 -7.28
N SER A 372 -5.33 -9.00 -6.49
CA SER A 372 -6.10 -9.28 -5.28
C SER A 372 -5.32 -8.99 -4.00
N THR A 373 -6.03 -8.73 -2.90
CA THR A 373 -5.41 -8.46 -1.58
C THR A 373 -5.73 -9.57 -0.58
N ILE A 374 -4.67 -10.19 -0.06
CA ILE A 374 -4.74 -11.30 0.91
C ILE A 374 -3.97 -10.96 2.20
N ARG A 375 -4.47 -11.41 3.35
CA ARG A 375 -3.80 -11.23 4.65
C ARG A 375 -3.91 -12.51 5.47
N GLY A 376 -2.80 -12.97 6.03
CA GLY A 376 -2.73 -14.21 6.81
C GLY A 376 -1.40 -14.94 6.63
N ALA A 377 -1.20 -16.02 7.37
CA ALA A 377 -0.25 -17.07 7.02
C ALA A 377 -0.79 -17.98 5.91
N ALA A 378 0.12 -18.68 5.21
CA ALA A 378 -0.21 -19.81 4.34
C ALA A 378 0.39 -21.09 4.96
N VAL A 379 -0.41 -22.13 5.15
CA VAL A 379 0.02 -23.39 5.76
C VAL A 379 -0.14 -24.53 4.75
N THR A 380 0.91 -25.34 4.61
CA THR A 380 0.90 -26.58 3.83
C THR A 380 1.35 -27.71 4.75
N ASP A 381 0.40 -28.50 5.25
CA ASP A 381 0.68 -29.61 6.17
C ASP A 381 1.00 -30.89 5.40
N ALA A 382 2.30 -31.16 5.27
CA ALA A 382 2.85 -32.37 4.67
C ALA A 382 3.35 -33.38 5.71
N ALA A 383 2.95 -33.28 6.99
CA ALA A 383 3.55 -34.06 8.07
C ALA A 383 3.22 -35.56 8.03
N ASN A 384 2.01 -35.92 7.60
CA ASN A 384 1.50 -37.30 7.59
C ASN A 384 1.25 -37.86 6.18
N VAL A 385 0.88 -36.98 5.24
CA VAL A 385 0.49 -37.30 3.86
C VAL A 385 0.99 -36.15 2.98
N PRO A 386 1.43 -36.39 1.73
CA PRO A 386 1.89 -35.32 0.87
C PRO A 386 0.84 -34.23 0.65
N ALA A 387 1.20 -32.99 0.95
CA ALA A 387 0.45 -31.79 0.61
C ALA A 387 1.33 -30.83 -0.20
N THR A 388 0.74 -30.21 -1.21
CA THR A 388 1.41 -29.32 -2.16
C THR A 388 0.59 -28.07 -2.39
N SER A 389 1.20 -26.89 -2.22
CA SER A 389 0.60 -25.61 -2.58
C SER A 389 1.42 -24.92 -3.68
N ASN A 390 0.78 -24.67 -4.81
CA ASN A 390 1.34 -23.94 -5.95
C ASN A 390 0.66 -22.58 -6.00
N VAL A 391 1.29 -21.56 -5.43
CA VAL A 391 0.75 -20.20 -5.33
C VAL A 391 1.41 -19.28 -6.34
N THR A 392 0.59 -18.67 -7.20
CA THR A 392 1.02 -17.62 -8.14
C THR A 392 0.39 -16.29 -7.74
N LEU A 393 1.23 -15.33 -7.37
CA LEU A 393 0.84 -13.95 -7.09
C LEU A 393 1.15 -13.11 -8.33
N ARG A 394 0.13 -12.43 -8.87
CA ARG A 394 0.28 -11.50 -10.01
C ARG A 394 -0.32 -10.14 -9.63
N ASN A 395 0.48 -9.07 -9.65
CA ASN A 395 0.05 -7.72 -9.25
C ASN A 395 -0.69 -7.65 -7.89
N ALA A 396 -0.41 -8.60 -6.99
CA ALA A 396 -1.16 -8.84 -5.76
C ALA A 396 -0.46 -8.27 -4.52
N GLN A 397 -1.21 -8.17 -3.43
CA GLN A 397 -0.73 -7.71 -2.13
C GLN A 397 -0.97 -8.80 -1.09
N TRP A 398 0.11 -9.40 -0.56
CA TRP A 398 0.04 -10.35 0.55
C TRP A 398 0.61 -9.74 1.82
N THR A 399 -0.25 -9.46 2.80
CA THR A 399 0.19 -9.18 4.17
C THR A 399 0.40 -10.49 4.94
N LEU A 400 1.65 -10.93 5.04
CA LEU A 400 2.04 -12.14 5.76
C LEU A 400 2.09 -11.85 7.27
N THR A 401 1.20 -12.49 8.05
CA THR A 401 1.01 -12.18 9.48
C THR A 401 1.59 -13.21 10.45
N GLY A 402 1.97 -14.39 9.97
CA GLY A 402 2.62 -15.46 10.73
C GLY A 402 3.50 -16.32 9.82
N ASP A 403 4.32 -17.20 10.41
CA ASP A 403 5.15 -18.14 9.64
C ASP A 403 4.31 -18.89 8.61
N SER A 404 4.87 -19.05 7.42
CA SER A 404 4.14 -19.59 6.26
C SER A 404 4.97 -20.63 5.53
N ALA A 405 4.31 -21.70 5.07
CA ALA A 405 4.89 -22.76 4.26
C ALA A 405 4.09 -22.92 2.97
N VAL A 406 4.74 -22.68 1.84
CA VAL A 406 4.20 -22.87 0.48
C VAL A 406 5.12 -23.85 -0.26
N THR A 407 4.63 -24.68 -1.18
CA THR A 407 5.52 -25.58 -1.93
C THR A 407 6.20 -24.84 -3.07
N THR A 408 5.42 -24.25 -3.98
CA THR A 408 5.90 -23.47 -5.12
C THR A 408 5.29 -22.09 -5.07
N LEU A 409 6.11 -21.04 -5.07
CA LEU A 409 5.67 -19.64 -5.01
C LEU A 409 6.22 -18.83 -6.19
N THR A 410 5.32 -18.36 -7.04
CA THR A 410 5.64 -17.37 -8.09
C THR A 410 5.22 -15.98 -7.61
N ASN A 411 6.16 -15.03 -7.61
CA ASN A 411 5.95 -13.64 -7.19
C ASN A 411 6.15 -12.69 -8.38
N ALA A 412 5.09 -12.46 -9.17
CA ALA A 412 5.12 -11.65 -10.38
C ALA A 412 4.48 -10.27 -10.14
N GLY A 413 5.28 -9.19 -10.17
CA GLY A 413 4.83 -7.81 -9.93
C GLY A 413 4.09 -7.58 -8.60
N SER A 414 4.18 -8.52 -7.66
CA SER A 414 3.41 -8.54 -6.42
C SER A 414 4.28 -8.15 -5.23
N THR A 415 3.65 -7.74 -4.13
CA THR A 415 4.36 -7.45 -2.86
C THR A 415 3.93 -8.43 -1.79
N ILE A 416 4.91 -9.13 -1.22
CA ILE A 416 4.75 -9.89 0.02
C ILE A 416 5.28 -9.02 1.15
N GLN A 417 4.37 -8.42 1.91
CA GLN A 417 4.67 -7.59 3.07
C GLN A 417 4.61 -8.45 4.33
N PHE A 418 5.76 -8.67 4.95
CA PHE A 418 5.81 -9.23 6.29
C PHE A 418 5.27 -8.16 7.25
N ALA A 419 4.17 -8.46 7.94
CA ALA A 419 3.61 -7.53 8.91
C ALA A 419 4.60 -7.35 10.09
N PRO A 420 4.72 -6.17 10.72
CA PRO A 420 5.53 -6.05 11.93
C PRO A 420 5.09 -7.04 13.03
N ALA A 421 6.01 -7.48 13.88
CA ALA A 421 5.72 -8.15 15.15
C ALA A 421 6.63 -7.57 16.23
N ALA A 422 6.07 -7.32 17.42
CA ALA A 422 6.82 -6.78 18.55
C ALA A 422 7.87 -7.81 19.02
N GLY A 423 9.15 -7.56 18.74
CA GLY A 423 10.25 -8.46 19.08
C GLY A 423 10.26 -9.81 18.33
N GLY A 424 9.43 -9.97 17.29
CA GLY A 424 9.26 -11.21 16.55
C GLY A 424 9.51 -11.05 15.06
N PHE A 425 9.99 -12.12 14.43
CA PHE A 425 10.31 -12.20 13.00
C PHE A 425 9.80 -13.52 12.44
N ARG A 426 9.51 -13.56 11.14
CA ARG A 426 8.81 -14.66 10.49
C ARG A 426 9.59 -15.26 9.33
N THR A 427 9.35 -16.54 9.09
CA THR A 427 9.89 -17.27 7.95
C THR A 427 8.78 -17.57 6.94
N LEU A 428 9.01 -17.20 5.68
CA LEU A 428 8.29 -17.76 4.54
C LEU A 428 9.11 -18.91 3.98
N GLN A 429 8.71 -20.14 4.28
CA GLN A 429 9.32 -21.34 3.74
C GLN A 429 8.70 -21.68 2.37
N VAL A 430 9.58 -22.00 1.42
CA VAL A 430 9.25 -22.42 0.05
C VAL A 430 10.10 -23.61 -0.34
N ALA A 431 9.61 -24.54 -1.16
CA ALA A 431 10.52 -25.44 -1.87
C ALA A 431 11.07 -24.72 -3.11
N ASN A 432 10.18 -24.15 -3.94
CA ASN A 432 10.55 -23.39 -5.13
C ASN A 432 10.04 -21.96 -5.08
N TYR A 433 10.87 -21.01 -5.51
CA TYR A 433 10.56 -19.58 -5.63
C TYR A 433 10.92 -19.06 -7.02
N ALA A 434 10.00 -18.36 -7.67
CA ALA A 434 10.22 -17.67 -8.93
C ALA A 434 9.82 -16.20 -8.80
N GLY A 435 10.82 -15.30 -8.82
CA GLY A 435 10.60 -13.86 -8.85
C GLY A 435 10.44 -13.33 -10.29
N SER A 436 9.45 -12.46 -10.51
CA SER A 436 9.38 -11.64 -11.73
C SER A 436 8.98 -10.22 -11.36
N HIS A 437 9.97 -9.40 -11.02
CA HIS A 437 9.79 -8.04 -10.49
C HIS A 437 8.93 -8.00 -9.21
N GLY A 438 8.91 -9.10 -8.44
CA GLY A 438 8.22 -9.18 -7.17
C GLY A 438 9.02 -8.53 -6.03
N THR A 439 8.32 -8.08 -4.99
CA THR A 439 8.95 -7.51 -3.78
C THR A 439 8.71 -8.41 -2.57
N LEU A 440 9.77 -8.65 -1.79
CA LEU A 440 9.72 -9.19 -0.44
C LEU A 440 10.06 -8.05 0.53
N ALA A 441 9.08 -7.56 1.28
CA ALA A 441 9.29 -6.51 2.26
C ALA A 441 9.46 -7.11 3.66
N LEU A 442 10.71 -7.11 4.13
CA LEU A 442 11.19 -7.79 5.33
C LEU A 442 11.40 -6.77 6.46
N ASN A 443 11.00 -7.11 7.68
CA ASN A 443 11.44 -6.38 8.87
C ASN A 443 12.75 -7.02 9.36
N THR A 444 13.76 -6.21 9.67
CA THR A 444 15.09 -6.69 10.09
C THR A 444 15.61 -5.85 11.23
N TYR A 445 16.09 -6.48 12.31
CA TYR A 445 16.88 -5.77 13.32
C TYR A 445 18.27 -5.50 12.76
N LEU A 446 18.53 -4.28 12.25
CA LEU A 446 19.84 -3.92 11.72
C LEU A 446 20.86 -3.75 12.86
N GLY A 447 21.59 -4.83 13.13
CA GLY A 447 22.60 -4.94 14.18
C GLY A 447 23.87 -5.64 13.69
N ALA A 448 24.49 -6.45 14.57
CA ALA A 448 25.68 -7.23 14.24
C ALA A 448 25.33 -8.55 13.51
N ASP A 449 26.33 -9.41 13.29
CA ASP A 449 26.13 -10.75 12.72
C ASP A 449 25.04 -11.54 13.46
N GLY A 450 24.23 -12.29 12.71
CA GLY A 450 23.16 -13.13 13.29
C GLY A 450 22.00 -12.35 13.93
N SER A 451 21.90 -11.03 13.74
CA SER A 451 20.73 -10.26 14.19
C SER A 451 19.43 -10.82 13.57
N PRO A 452 18.29 -10.76 14.28
CA PRO A 452 17.07 -11.40 13.82
C PRO A 452 16.40 -10.63 12.68
N SER A 453 15.80 -11.37 11.75
CA SER A 453 15.16 -10.83 10.54
C SER A 453 13.99 -11.70 10.09
N ASP A 454 13.00 -11.09 9.46
CA ASP A 454 12.10 -11.79 8.55
C ASP A 454 12.94 -12.37 7.40
N ARG A 455 12.56 -13.56 6.91
CA ARG A 455 13.34 -14.26 5.89
C ARG A 455 12.52 -15.14 4.96
N LEU A 456 13.03 -15.31 3.73
CA LEU A 456 12.64 -16.41 2.85
C LEU A 456 13.54 -17.63 3.16
N LEU A 457 12.96 -18.83 3.23
CA LEU A 457 13.70 -20.09 3.42
C LEU A 457 13.41 -21.07 2.27
N VAL A 458 14.42 -21.34 1.45
CA VAL A 458 14.34 -22.28 0.32
C VAL A 458 14.73 -23.68 0.79
N ASN A 459 13.75 -24.54 0.96
CA ASN A 459 13.89 -25.86 1.56
C ASN A 459 13.80 -26.97 0.49
N GLY A 460 14.96 -27.51 0.10
CA GLY A 460 15.08 -28.66 -0.83
C GLY A 460 14.82 -28.39 -2.32
N GLY A 461 14.45 -27.17 -2.72
CA GLY A 461 14.26 -26.78 -4.12
C GLY A 461 15.09 -25.57 -4.54
N THR A 462 14.54 -24.69 -5.38
CA THR A 462 15.31 -23.60 -6.03
C THR A 462 14.63 -22.23 -5.91
N ALA A 463 15.41 -21.17 -5.71
CA ALA A 463 14.97 -19.78 -5.93
C ALA A 463 15.60 -19.19 -7.19
N SER A 464 14.78 -18.59 -8.05
CA SER A 464 15.18 -18.08 -9.36
C SER A 464 14.42 -16.82 -9.77
N GLY A 465 14.75 -16.26 -10.94
CA GLY A 465 14.12 -15.06 -11.48
C GLY A 465 14.74 -13.78 -10.94
N ASN A 466 13.92 -12.76 -10.66
CA ASN A 466 14.35 -11.52 -10.01
C ASN A 466 13.32 -10.99 -8.98
N SER A 467 13.79 -10.64 -7.79
CA SER A 467 12.97 -10.04 -6.74
C SER A 467 13.73 -8.97 -5.94
N LEU A 468 13.01 -7.95 -5.50
CA LEU A 468 13.53 -6.90 -4.64
C LEU A 468 13.29 -7.22 -3.17
N LEU A 469 14.35 -7.17 -2.36
CA LEU A 469 14.27 -7.20 -0.90
C LEU A 469 14.16 -5.74 -0.41
N ARG A 470 13.04 -5.39 0.23
CA ARG A 470 12.87 -4.07 0.87
C ARG A 470 13.00 -4.25 2.37
N ILE A 471 14.09 -3.72 2.95
CA ILE A 471 14.43 -3.91 4.36
C ILE A 471 13.87 -2.75 5.19
N ALA A 472 13.00 -3.06 6.16
CA ALA A 472 12.52 -2.13 7.16
C ALA A 472 13.28 -2.36 8.48
N ASN A 473 13.94 -1.32 9.00
CA ASN A 473 14.69 -1.44 10.24
C ASN A 473 13.75 -1.58 11.46
N ALA A 474 13.74 -2.76 12.07
CA ALA A 474 12.87 -3.14 13.18
C ALA A 474 13.50 -2.76 14.55
N GLY A 475 13.92 -1.50 14.70
CA GLY A 475 14.54 -0.99 15.93
C GLY A 475 16.01 -1.37 16.13
N GLY A 476 16.70 -1.81 15.08
CA GLY A 476 18.14 -2.05 15.11
C GLY A 476 18.94 -0.74 15.16
N PRO A 477 19.86 -0.55 16.11
CA PRO A 477 20.61 0.71 16.24
C PRO A 477 21.75 0.85 15.22
N GLY A 478 22.02 -0.18 14.40
CA GLY A 478 23.18 -0.26 13.52
C GLY A 478 24.43 -0.77 14.23
N SER A 479 25.14 -1.69 13.59
CA SER A 479 26.44 -2.23 14.04
C SER A 479 27.28 -2.66 12.84
N VAL A 480 28.59 -2.78 13.05
CA VAL A 480 29.49 -3.48 12.11
C VAL A 480 29.18 -4.99 12.17
N THR A 481 28.98 -5.62 11.01
CA THR A 481 29.05 -7.08 10.84
C THR A 481 30.51 -7.49 10.61
N THR A 482 30.93 -8.58 11.21
CA THR A 482 32.32 -9.08 11.20
C THR A 482 32.47 -10.48 10.58
N GLY A 483 31.36 -11.19 10.41
CA GLY A 483 31.27 -12.49 9.74
C GLY A 483 30.25 -12.45 8.61
N ASP A 484 29.41 -13.49 8.55
CA ASP A 484 28.43 -13.64 7.47
C ASP A 484 27.41 -12.51 7.37
N GLY A 485 27.11 -11.80 8.45
CA GLY A 485 26.07 -10.76 8.51
C GLY A 485 24.70 -11.26 8.94
N ILE A 486 23.64 -10.63 8.42
CA ILE A 486 22.24 -10.86 8.81
C ILE A 486 21.52 -11.64 7.72
N LEU A 487 21.10 -12.88 8.01
CA LEU A 487 20.46 -13.78 7.04
C LEU A 487 19.04 -13.32 6.67
N VAL A 488 18.82 -12.98 5.40
CA VAL A 488 17.51 -12.54 4.86
C VAL A 488 16.90 -13.50 3.83
N VAL A 489 17.74 -14.31 3.16
CA VAL A 489 17.29 -15.50 2.43
C VAL A 489 18.20 -16.66 2.81
N GLY A 490 17.62 -17.74 3.33
CA GLY A 490 18.36 -18.96 3.67
C GLY A 490 17.97 -20.13 2.78
N THR A 491 18.84 -21.13 2.71
CA THR A 491 18.51 -22.45 2.17
C THR A 491 18.60 -23.55 3.23
N ALA A 492 17.90 -24.66 2.98
CA ALA A 492 17.92 -25.86 3.82
C ALA A 492 17.75 -27.11 2.96
N ASN A 493 18.20 -28.27 3.48
CA ASN A 493 18.01 -29.59 2.87
C ASN A 493 18.39 -29.69 1.38
N GLY A 494 19.48 -29.03 0.97
CA GLY A 494 19.95 -29.01 -0.43
C GLY A 494 19.29 -27.94 -1.32
N GLY A 495 18.53 -27.00 -0.75
CA GLY A 495 17.98 -25.88 -1.48
C GLY A 495 19.05 -24.93 -2.05
N THR A 496 18.77 -24.31 -3.20
CA THR A 496 19.70 -23.42 -3.93
C THR A 496 19.05 -22.10 -4.35
N THR A 497 19.86 -21.08 -4.66
CA THR A 497 19.41 -19.77 -5.15
C THR A 497 20.24 -19.32 -6.35
N ALA A 498 19.60 -18.80 -7.39
CA ALA A 498 20.31 -18.24 -8.54
C ALA A 498 21.03 -16.92 -8.16
N PRO A 499 22.23 -16.62 -8.69
CA PRO A 499 22.98 -15.40 -8.34
C PRO A 499 22.26 -14.06 -8.61
N GLY A 500 21.26 -14.03 -9.48
CA GLY A 500 20.43 -12.85 -9.76
C GLY A 500 19.05 -12.86 -9.10
N ALA A 501 18.73 -13.86 -8.27
CA ALA A 501 17.38 -14.05 -7.72
C ALA A 501 16.91 -12.87 -6.83
N PHE A 502 17.84 -12.20 -6.14
CA PHE A 502 17.54 -11.14 -5.19
C PHE A 502 18.46 -9.93 -5.34
N ALA A 503 17.89 -8.74 -5.15
CA ALA A 503 18.62 -7.47 -5.03
C ALA A 503 17.94 -6.59 -3.96
N LEU A 504 18.62 -5.56 -3.45
CA LEU A 504 17.96 -4.57 -2.59
C LEU A 504 17.04 -3.66 -3.42
N GLY A 505 15.83 -3.43 -2.93
CA GLY A 505 14.88 -2.48 -3.54
C GLY A 505 15.01 -1.04 -3.04
N ALA A 506 15.77 -0.81 -1.97
CA ALA A 506 16.06 0.48 -1.37
C ALA A 506 17.31 0.36 -0.47
N PRO A 507 17.98 1.47 -0.09
CA PRO A 507 19.05 1.46 0.91
C PRO A 507 18.59 0.84 2.23
N ALA A 508 19.40 -0.04 2.81
CA ALA A 508 19.18 -0.58 4.15
C ALA A 508 20.17 0.08 5.12
N VAL A 509 19.68 0.99 5.97
CA VAL A 509 20.52 1.83 6.84
C VAL A 509 20.19 1.65 8.31
N GLY A 510 21.23 1.60 9.15
CA GLY A 510 21.10 1.54 10.60
C GLY A 510 22.33 2.16 11.25
N GLY A 511 22.13 3.12 12.15
CA GLY A 511 23.22 3.92 12.71
C GLY A 511 23.96 4.71 11.61
N PRO A 512 25.29 4.83 11.66
CA PRO A 512 26.09 5.36 10.55
C PRO A 512 26.31 4.36 9.40
N TYR A 513 25.76 3.14 9.47
CA TYR A 513 26.15 2.03 8.60
C TYR A 513 25.18 1.81 7.43
N GLU A 514 25.76 1.47 6.28
CA GLU A 514 25.06 0.97 5.08
C GLU A 514 25.13 -0.57 5.06
N TYR A 515 23.98 -1.23 5.03
CA TYR A 515 23.89 -2.68 4.90
C TYR A 515 23.68 -3.06 3.43
N THR A 516 24.65 -3.77 2.86
CA THR A 516 24.62 -4.27 1.48
C THR A 516 24.37 -5.77 1.44
N LEU A 517 23.66 -6.22 0.39
CA LEU A 517 23.25 -7.60 0.23
C LEU A 517 24.33 -8.42 -0.50
N TYR A 518 24.76 -9.52 0.10
CA TYR A 518 25.72 -10.47 -0.48
C TYR A 518 25.13 -11.88 -0.53
N ARG A 519 25.44 -12.62 -1.60
CA ARG A 519 25.17 -14.06 -1.71
C ARG A 519 26.41 -14.86 -1.28
N GLY A 520 26.20 -15.93 -0.51
CA GLY A 520 27.24 -16.81 0.02
C GLY A 520 27.76 -16.41 1.40
N SER A 521 28.00 -17.38 2.29
CA SER A 521 28.80 -17.20 3.51
C SER A 521 30.27 -16.86 3.17
N LEU A 522 30.99 -16.25 4.10
CA LEU A 522 32.40 -15.86 3.91
C LEU A 522 33.35 -17.05 3.82
N ASP A 523 33.01 -18.16 4.48
CA ASP A 523 33.76 -19.42 4.43
C ASP A 523 33.40 -20.30 3.21
N GLY A 524 32.41 -19.89 2.41
CA GLY A 524 31.89 -20.63 1.26
C GLY A 524 31.07 -21.88 1.59
N THR A 525 30.77 -22.17 2.87
CA THR A 525 29.98 -23.36 3.27
C THR A 525 28.50 -23.26 2.92
N GLN A 526 27.97 -22.03 2.82
CA GLN A 526 26.58 -21.74 2.48
C GLN A 526 26.51 -20.80 1.25
N PRO A 527 26.91 -21.26 0.05
CA PRO A 527 27.03 -20.40 -1.13
C PRO A 527 25.70 -19.84 -1.63
N ASP A 528 24.57 -20.44 -1.26
CA ASP A 528 23.23 -20.08 -1.71
C ASP A 528 22.45 -19.17 -0.74
N ASN A 529 22.96 -18.95 0.47
CA ASN A 529 22.36 -18.01 1.43
C ASN A 529 22.60 -16.55 1.01
N TRP A 530 21.75 -15.63 1.49
CA TRP A 530 21.90 -14.20 1.28
C TRP A 530 21.86 -13.43 2.60
N TYR A 531 22.86 -12.57 2.78
CA TYR A 531 23.11 -11.85 4.01
C TYR A 531 23.24 -10.35 3.78
N LEU A 532 22.77 -9.54 4.73
CA LEU A 532 23.10 -8.12 4.82
C LEU A 532 24.40 -7.93 5.61
N ARG A 533 25.36 -7.18 5.05
CA ARG A 533 26.66 -6.88 5.66
C ARG A 533 26.93 -5.37 5.65
N SER A 534 27.53 -4.87 6.74
CA SER A 534 27.83 -3.46 6.98
C SER A 534 29.35 -3.16 7.03
N PHE A 535 30.16 -3.97 6.35
CA PHE A 535 31.60 -3.73 6.14
C PHE A 535 31.93 -3.47 4.67
N LEU A 536 33.05 -2.76 4.42
CA LEU A 536 33.59 -2.57 3.08
C LEU A 536 34.28 -3.85 2.60
N SER A 537 33.76 -4.48 1.54
CA SER A 537 34.49 -5.55 0.86
C SER A 537 35.64 -4.94 0.07
N CYS A 538 36.88 -5.40 0.26
CA CYS A 538 38.05 -4.93 -0.50
C CYS A 538 37.96 -5.20 -2.01
N THR A 539 36.97 -5.98 -2.45
CA THR A 539 36.65 -6.27 -3.87
C THR A 539 35.58 -5.36 -4.46
N ASP A 540 34.97 -4.46 -3.68
CA ASP A 540 34.03 -3.45 -4.18
C ASP A 540 34.80 -2.42 -5.01
N PRO A 541 34.37 -2.09 -6.25
CA PRO A 541 35.07 -1.12 -7.10
C PRO A 541 35.10 0.31 -6.52
N ASN A 542 34.33 0.60 -5.48
CA ASN A 542 34.16 1.92 -4.87
C ASN A 542 34.97 2.11 -3.56
N VAL A 543 35.97 1.28 -3.29
CA VAL A 543 36.80 1.36 -2.08
C VAL A 543 37.87 2.46 -2.21
N PRO A 544 38.16 3.27 -1.16
CA PRO A 544 39.25 4.24 -1.17
C PRO A 544 40.59 3.65 -1.57
N ALA A 545 41.38 4.40 -2.34
CA ALA A 545 42.77 4.06 -2.67
C ALA A 545 43.74 4.64 -1.62
N PRO A 546 44.84 3.96 -1.27
CA PRO A 546 45.26 2.63 -1.73
C PRO A 546 44.33 1.53 -1.19
N PRO A 547 44.23 0.37 -1.87
CA PRO A 547 43.28 -0.69 -1.51
C PRO A 547 43.44 -1.09 -0.05
N CYS A 548 42.32 -1.33 0.64
CA CYS A 548 42.29 -1.82 2.02
C CYS A 548 43.32 -2.95 2.20
N PRO A 549 44.30 -2.83 3.12
CA PRO A 549 45.38 -3.80 3.26
C PRO A 549 44.80 -5.16 3.63
N ALA A 550 44.85 -6.13 2.71
CA ALA A 550 44.06 -7.35 2.83
C ALA A 550 44.55 -8.27 3.97
N PRO A 551 43.71 -8.55 5.00
CA PRO A 551 42.63 -7.73 5.56
C PRO A 551 43.02 -7.11 6.92
N PRO A 552 42.51 -5.92 7.30
CA PRO A 552 42.59 -5.49 8.68
C PRO A 552 41.59 -6.30 9.52
N THR A 553 42.03 -6.80 10.67
CA THR A 553 41.14 -7.29 11.74
C THR A 553 41.01 -6.20 12.81
N PRO A 554 39.81 -5.67 13.09
CA PRO A 554 38.50 -5.98 12.50
C PRO A 554 38.27 -5.33 11.11
N PRO A 555 37.32 -5.83 10.31
CA PRO A 555 37.01 -5.28 8.99
C PRO A 555 36.51 -3.83 9.05
N GLN A 556 36.85 -3.04 8.04
CA GLN A 556 36.49 -1.62 7.97
C GLN A 556 34.96 -1.47 7.76
N PRO A 557 34.24 -0.70 8.59
CA PRO A 557 32.80 -0.52 8.43
C PRO A 557 32.46 0.17 7.11
N ARG A 558 31.28 -0.10 6.55
CA ARG A 558 30.71 0.62 5.40
C ARG A 558 29.81 1.72 5.91
N TYR A 559 30.35 2.94 6.02
CA TYR A 559 29.53 4.09 6.38
C TYR A 559 28.64 4.51 5.21
N ARG A 560 27.40 4.92 5.53
CA ARG A 560 26.46 5.44 4.53
C ARG A 560 26.86 6.85 4.07
N PRO A 561 26.64 7.24 2.80
CA PRO A 561 26.94 8.58 2.29
C PRO A 561 26.40 9.74 3.14
N GLU A 562 25.28 9.56 3.84
CA GLU A 562 24.71 10.59 4.72
C GLU A 562 25.63 10.93 5.92
N VAL A 563 26.59 10.06 6.27
CA VAL A 563 27.65 10.40 7.24
C VAL A 563 28.58 11.48 6.71
N SER A 564 28.97 11.38 5.44
CA SER A 564 29.75 12.41 4.76
C SER A 564 28.95 13.71 4.62
N LEU A 565 27.67 13.61 4.23
CA LEU A 565 26.75 14.74 4.12
C LEU A 565 26.64 15.51 5.45
N TYR A 566 26.16 14.87 6.52
CA TYR A 566 25.92 15.58 7.79
C TYR A 566 27.21 16.00 8.51
N ALA A 567 28.38 15.45 8.14
CA ALA A 567 29.66 15.92 8.67
C ALA A 567 30.08 17.28 8.07
N ALA A 568 29.66 17.64 6.85
CA ALA A 568 30.02 18.90 6.22
C ALA A 568 29.29 20.13 6.82
N ILE A 569 28.08 19.92 7.35
CA ILE A 569 27.18 20.98 7.85
C ILE A 569 27.86 21.98 8.81
N PRO A 570 28.55 21.57 9.90
CA PRO A 570 29.09 22.56 10.84
C PRO A 570 30.28 23.33 10.24
N SER A 571 31.07 22.70 9.37
CA SER A 571 32.14 23.35 8.61
C SER A 571 31.59 24.41 7.65
N ALA A 572 30.45 24.14 7.02
CA ALA A 572 29.73 25.10 6.20
C ALA A 572 29.18 26.28 7.01
N ALA A 573 28.66 26.04 8.22
CA ALA A 573 28.19 27.08 9.12
C ALA A 573 29.32 28.02 9.60
N LEU A 574 30.52 27.49 9.85
CA LEU A 574 31.72 28.30 10.12
C LEU A 574 32.13 29.12 8.87
N GLN A 575 32.11 28.52 7.69
CA GLN A 575 32.42 29.24 6.44
C GLN A 575 31.40 30.37 6.16
N PHE A 576 30.11 30.14 6.39
CA PHE A 576 29.04 31.14 6.30
C PHE A 576 29.33 32.32 7.22
N GLY A 577 29.53 32.04 8.51
CA GLY A 577 29.77 33.07 9.53
C GLY A 577 30.98 33.95 9.21
N ARG A 578 32.11 33.34 8.81
CA ARG A 578 33.35 34.05 8.45
C ARG A 578 33.19 34.92 7.20
N THR A 579 32.42 34.45 6.22
CA THR A 579 32.18 35.18 4.95
C THR A 579 31.39 36.48 5.18
N LEU A 580 30.52 36.53 6.20
CA LEU A 580 29.75 37.73 6.56
C LEU A 580 30.54 38.79 7.35
N ILE A 581 31.52 38.39 8.16
CA ILE A 581 32.34 39.32 8.97
C ILE A 581 33.25 40.15 8.06
N ASP A 582 34.07 39.46 7.26
CA ASP A 582 35.00 40.06 6.29
C ASP A 582 35.99 41.07 6.93
N SER A 583 36.71 41.87 6.13
CA SER A 583 37.52 42.99 6.67
C SER A 583 36.70 44.27 6.83
N PHE A 584 37.14 45.13 7.75
CA PHE A 584 36.70 46.53 7.87
C PHE A 584 36.52 47.21 6.50
N HIS A 585 37.52 47.11 5.61
CA HIS A 585 37.51 47.80 4.32
C HIS A 585 36.45 47.27 3.35
N GLU A 586 36.13 45.98 3.42
CA GLU A 586 35.06 45.37 2.61
C GLU A 586 33.64 45.63 3.18
N ARG A 587 33.53 46.14 4.42
CA ARG A 587 32.25 46.54 5.05
C ARG A 587 32.01 48.05 4.99
N ALA A 588 33.03 48.85 5.28
CA ALA A 588 32.93 50.31 5.37
C ALA A 588 33.29 51.05 4.07
N GLY A 589 34.04 50.42 3.16
CA GLY A 589 34.60 51.04 1.96
C GLY A 589 36.02 51.57 2.16
N ASP A 590 36.44 52.52 1.31
CA ASP A 590 37.76 53.13 1.43
C ASP A 590 37.76 54.35 2.38
N GLN A 591 38.78 54.43 3.23
CA GLN A 591 38.88 55.48 4.26
C GLN A 591 39.02 56.89 3.66
N ALA A 592 39.55 57.06 2.44
CA ALA A 592 39.67 58.38 1.82
C ALA A 592 38.30 59.04 1.63
N MET A 593 37.30 58.26 1.20
CA MET A 593 35.89 58.67 1.04
C MET A 593 35.19 59.03 2.37
N LEU A 594 35.85 58.79 3.50
CA LEU A 594 35.40 59.10 4.87
C LEU A 594 36.23 60.23 5.51
N ARG A 595 37.17 60.86 4.78
CA ARG A 595 37.96 62.02 5.24
C ARG A 595 37.29 63.34 4.86
N GLY A 596 37.69 64.43 5.53
CA GLY A 596 37.37 65.81 5.14
C GLY A 596 35.91 66.28 5.28
N ARG A 597 34.96 65.38 5.56
CA ARG A 597 33.52 65.66 5.68
C ARG A 597 33.12 66.31 7.01
N THR A 598 33.64 67.50 7.26
CA THR A 598 33.28 68.33 8.44
C THR A 598 31.82 68.77 8.43
N ASP A 599 31.21 68.84 7.25
CA ASP A 599 29.77 69.08 7.03
C ASP A 599 28.87 67.99 7.66
N LEU A 600 29.36 66.75 7.73
CA LEU A 600 28.65 65.61 8.31
C LEU A 600 29.08 65.29 9.75
N ALA A 601 30.00 66.06 10.33
CA ALA A 601 30.69 65.73 11.59
C ALA A 601 30.21 66.54 12.82
N SER A 602 29.30 67.49 12.63
CA SER A 602 28.95 68.51 13.65
C SER A 602 27.99 68.05 14.76
N ARG A 603 27.51 66.79 14.73
CA ARG A 603 26.56 66.27 15.72
C ARG A 603 26.80 64.78 16.01
N ALA A 604 26.80 64.40 17.29
CA ALA A 604 26.83 63.00 17.68
C ALA A 604 25.48 62.33 17.36
N GLY A 605 25.50 61.29 16.52
CA GLY A 605 24.30 60.57 16.08
C GLY A 605 24.54 59.71 14.84
N PRO A 606 23.47 59.24 14.17
CA PRO A 606 23.57 58.42 12.99
C PRO A 606 24.01 59.23 11.75
N GLY A 607 25.07 58.80 11.06
CA GLY A 607 25.72 59.57 9.99
C GLY A 607 25.96 58.79 8.68
N GLY A 608 25.32 57.64 8.50
CA GLY A 608 25.33 56.93 7.23
C GLY A 608 24.75 55.52 7.30
N ALA A 609 24.32 55.03 6.13
CA ALA A 609 23.86 53.67 5.90
C ALA A 609 24.62 53.05 4.73
N TRP A 610 24.77 51.73 4.76
CA TRP A 610 25.45 50.95 3.74
C TRP A 610 24.69 49.65 3.47
N GLY A 611 24.88 49.11 2.28
CA GLY A 611 24.39 47.78 1.92
C GLY A 611 25.36 47.12 0.95
N ARG A 612 25.54 45.80 1.07
CA ARG A 612 26.38 45.01 0.16
C ARG A 612 25.75 43.66 -0.17
N LEU A 613 25.96 43.23 -1.41
CA LEU A 613 25.74 41.87 -1.88
C LEU A 613 27.08 41.14 -1.87
N ILE A 614 27.04 39.87 -1.44
CA ILE A 614 28.21 39.01 -1.26
C ILE A 614 27.94 37.71 -2.00
N GLY A 615 28.86 37.31 -2.86
CA GLY A 615 28.90 36.00 -3.49
C GLY A 615 30.24 35.31 -3.23
N MET A 616 30.23 34.01 -2.99
CA MET A 616 31.43 33.20 -2.86
C MET A 616 31.17 31.81 -3.44
N ARG A 617 32.16 31.24 -4.13
CA ARG A 617 32.14 29.83 -4.55
C ARG A 617 33.52 29.24 -4.37
N GLY A 618 33.59 28.02 -3.84
CA GLY A 618 34.85 27.33 -3.64
C GLY A 618 34.65 25.83 -3.48
N SER A 619 35.77 25.15 -3.28
CA SER A 619 35.85 23.72 -3.01
C SER A 619 36.66 23.49 -1.73
N ARG A 620 36.45 22.32 -1.14
CA ARG A 620 37.25 21.79 -0.05
C ARG A 620 37.50 20.31 -0.31
N ASP A 621 38.77 19.93 -0.34
CA ASP A 621 39.16 18.53 -0.32
C ASP A 621 39.25 18.04 1.12
N GLY A 622 38.63 16.88 1.39
CA GLY A 622 38.76 16.14 2.63
C GLY A 622 40.03 15.28 2.66
N ALA A 623 40.03 14.25 3.50
CA ALA A 623 41.09 13.25 3.41
C ALA A 623 40.96 12.39 2.14
N ALA A 624 42.05 11.76 1.71
CA ALA A 624 42.04 10.80 0.60
C ALA A 624 41.09 9.60 0.82
N ASN A 625 40.78 9.28 2.09
CA ASN A 625 39.78 8.29 2.49
C ASN A 625 38.49 8.94 3.07
N GLY A 626 38.25 10.22 2.77
CA GLY A 626 37.06 10.98 3.16
C GLY A 626 36.74 10.87 4.66
N ILE A 627 35.54 10.37 4.94
CA ILE A 627 34.95 10.27 6.29
C ILE A 627 35.69 9.30 7.24
N TYR A 628 36.59 8.45 6.73
CA TYR A 628 37.48 7.62 7.55
C TYR A 628 38.75 8.36 8.00
N GLY A 629 38.97 9.60 7.53
CA GLY A 629 40.12 10.45 7.86
C GLY A 629 39.70 11.77 8.51
N SER A 630 40.17 12.88 7.94
CA SER A 630 39.87 14.24 8.41
C SER A 630 38.54 14.80 7.91
N GLY A 631 37.80 14.09 7.06
CA GLY A 631 36.42 14.43 6.68
C GLY A 631 36.12 14.39 5.18
N PRO A 632 34.89 14.75 4.79
CA PRO A 632 34.40 14.70 3.41
C PRO A 632 34.98 15.82 2.54
N SER A 633 35.02 15.59 1.22
CA SER A 633 35.23 16.66 0.24
C SER A 633 33.88 17.28 -0.13
N TYR A 634 33.85 18.58 -0.42
CA TYR A 634 32.63 19.27 -0.85
C TYR A 634 32.90 20.54 -1.66
N ASP A 635 32.04 20.80 -2.64
CA ASP A 635 31.89 22.11 -3.27
C ASP A 635 30.91 22.96 -2.47
N TYR A 636 31.14 24.27 -2.39
CA TYR A 636 30.22 25.19 -1.74
C TYR A 636 30.01 26.48 -2.52
N SER A 637 28.82 27.03 -2.41
CA SER A 637 28.47 28.37 -2.84
C SER A 637 27.75 29.10 -1.72
N PHE A 638 28.03 30.38 -1.57
CA PHE A 638 27.37 31.28 -0.63
C PHE A 638 26.88 32.52 -1.36
N THR A 639 25.67 32.94 -1.06
CA THR A 639 25.11 34.22 -1.50
C THR A 639 24.47 34.92 -0.32
N GLY A 640 24.63 36.24 -0.21
CA GLY A 640 24.04 36.99 0.88
C GLY A 640 23.91 38.48 0.61
N ALA A 641 23.01 39.11 1.36
CA ALA A 641 22.80 40.55 1.38
C ALA A 641 22.91 41.05 2.82
N GLN A 642 23.68 42.10 3.03
CA GLN A 642 23.90 42.72 4.34
C GLN A 642 23.60 44.21 4.24
N ILE A 643 22.82 44.74 5.20
CA ILE A 643 22.50 46.16 5.32
C ILE A 643 22.87 46.64 6.72
N GLY A 644 23.46 47.83 6.83
CA GLY A 644 23.89 48.37 8.10
C GLY A 644 23.84 49.90 8.17
N MET A 645 23.93 50.40 9.39
CA MET A 645 23.81 51.82 9.69
C MET A 645 24.79 52.19 10.81
N ASP A 646 25.51 53.29 10.62
CA ASP A 646 26.26 53.93 11.68
C ASP A 646 25.25 54.62 12.60
N LEU A 647 25.13 54.17 13.84
CA LEU A 647 24.18 54.69 14.84
C LEU A 647 24.82 55.78 15.72
N TRP A 648 26.14 55.71 15.88
CA TRP A 648 26.91 56.66 16.67
C TRP A 648 28.22 57.01 15.95
N ARG A 649 28.58 58.28 15.99
CA ARG A 649 29.88 58.79 15.54
C ARG A 649 30.38 59.86 16.51
N ARG A 650 31.70 59.95 16.64
CA ARG A 650 32.40 61.01 17.38
C ARG A 650 33.67 61.39 16.65
N ALA A 651 33.98 62.67 16.58
CA ALA A 651 35.29 63.18 16.20
C ALA A 651 35.84 64.00 17.38
N GLY A 652 37.10 63.78 17.75
CA GLY A 652 37.82 64.55 18.77
C GLY A 652 38.77 65.56 18.14
N GLU A 653 39.08 66.62 18.87
CA GLU A 653 40.00 67.70 18.43
C GLU A 653 41.43 67.19 18.16
N THR A 654 41.80 66.06 18.74
CA THR A 654 43.11 65.40 18.60
C THR A 654 43.25 64.53 17.35
N GLY A 655 42.27 64.54 16.43
CA GLY A 655 42.29 63.73 15.20
C GLY A 655 41.79 62.29 15.37
N HIS A 656 41.44 61.87 16.59
CA HIS A 656 40.77 60.60 16.84
C HIS A 656 39.29 60.65 16.41
N ARG A 657 38.78 59.54 15.88
CA ARG A 657 37.38 59.39 15.47
C ARG A 657 36.86 58.03 15.87
N ASP A 658 35.59 57.95 16.24
CA ASP A 658 34.89 56.70 16.53
C ASP A 658 33.64 56.59 15.67
N THR A 659 33.30 55.37 15.29
CA THR A 659 32.03 55.02 14.61
C THR A 659 31.53 53.71 15.19
N ALA A 660 30.26 53.65 15.61
CA ALA A 660 29.61 52.40 15.98
C ALA A 660 28.26 52.26 15.29
N GLY A 661 27.88 51.04 14.97
CA GLY A 661 26.68 50.75 14.18
C GLY A 661 26.18 49.33 14.34
N ALA A 662 25.08 49.06 13.65
CA ALA A 662 24.45 47.74 13.60
C ALA A 662 24.17 47.34 12.15
N TYR A 663 24.03 46.04 11.90
CA TYR A 663 23.64 45.48 10.62
C TYR A 663 22.72 44.27 10.78
N ALA A 664 21.95 44.00 9.74
CA ALA A 664 21.27 42.74 9.52
C ALA A 664 21.78 42.12 8.21
N ALA A 665 21.81 40.79 8.13
CA ALA A 665 22.08 40.07 6.89
C ALA A 665 21.14 38.88 6.72
N ILE A 666 20.90 38.53 5.46
CA ILE A 666 20.33 37.26 5.05
C ILE A 666 21.30 36.59 4.09
N GLY A 667 21.43 35.28 4.15
CA GLY A 667 22.26 34.54 3.21
C GLY A 667 21.90 33.07 3.13
N ARG A 668 22.28 32.45 2.02
CA ARG A 668 22.15 31.02 1.76
C ARG A 668 23.52 30.45 1.40
N ALA A 669 23.93 29.40 2.09
CA ALA A 669 24.97 28.50 1.61
C ALA A 669 24.34 27.25 1.03
N SER A 670 24.91 26.74 -0.06
CA SER A 670 24.61 25.43 -0.63
C SER A 670 25.91 24.66 -0.78
N VAL A 671 25.92 23.42 -0.31
CA VAL A 671 27.09 22.56 -0.23
C VAL A 671 26.77 21.23 -0.92
N ASP A 672 27.52 20.91 -1.96
CA ASP A 672 27.37 19.66 -2.71
C ASP A 672 28.50 18.72 -2.25
N VAL A 673 28.13 17.64 -1.54
CA VAL A 673 29.07 16.81 -0.76
C VAL A 673 29.43 15.53 -1.49
N THR A 674 30.71 15.18 -1.50
CA THR A 674 31.26 13.95 -2.08
C THR A 674 31.62 12.96 -0.97
N ASN A 675 31.16 11.72 -1.11
CA ASN A 675 31.45 10.62 -0.20
C ASN A 675 32.86 10.04 -0.42
N PHE A 676 33.35 9.20 0.50
CA PHE A 676 34.69 8.60 0.45
C PHE A 676 34.98 7.77 -0.82
N ASP A 677 33.94 7.34 -1.53
CA ASP A 677 33.98 6.56 -2.78
C ASP A 677 33.98 7.44 -4.04
N GLY A 678 34.02 8.78 -3.88
CA GLY A 678 33.93 9.74 -4.97
C GLY A 678 32.52 9.95 -5.52
N GLN A 679 31.49 9.30 -4.96
CA GLN A 679 30.09 9.49 -5.37
C GLN A 679 29.46 10.67 -4.62
N GLY A 680 28.48 11.33 -5.24
CA GLY A 680 27.76 12.45 -4.62
C GLY A 680 26.86 11.98 -3.47
N ALA A 681 27.22 12.37 -2.23
CA ALA A 681 26.49 12.02 -1.02
C ALA A 681 25.10 12.67 -0.95
N GLY A 682 25.01 13.91 -1.44
CA GLY A 682 23.81 14.73 -1.35
C GLY A 682 24.15 16.22 -1.37
N LYS A 683 23.18 17.03 -0.98
CA LYS A 683 23.31 18.48 -0.88
C LYS A 683 22.80 19.00 0.46
N ASP A 684 23.62 19.82 1.12
CA ASP A 684 23.19 20.61 2.27
C ASP A 684 22.83 22.02 1.81
N THR A 685 21.81 22.61 2.45
CA THR A 685 21.46 24.02 2.33
C THR A 685 21.36 24.63 3.74
N LEU A 686 22.04 25.76 3.94
CA LEU A 686 22.02 26.52 5.19
C LEU A 686 21.49 27.92 4.89
N ASP A 687 20.29 28.22 5.37
CA ASP A 687 19.73 29.58 5.36
C ASP A 687 20.07 30.26 6.69
N GLY A 688 20.75 31.41 6.62
CA GLY A 688 21.21 32.15 7.78
C GLY A 688 20.62 33.55 7.86
N TYR A 689 20.14 33.89 9.04
CA TYR A 689 19.63 35.21 9.40
C TYR A 689 20.55 35.80 10.47
N THR A 690 21.21 36.92 10.16
CA THR A 690 22.27 37.48 11.01
C THR A 690 21.90 38.86 11.50
N PHE A 691 22.16 39.13 12.78
CA PHE A 691 22.21 40.47 13.35
C PHE A 691 23.61 40.71 13.94
N GLY A 692 24.17 41.90 13.75
CA GLY A 692 25.50 42.22 14.26
C GLY A 692 25.69 43.70 14.59
N GLY A 693 26.66 43.95 15.47
CA GLY A 693 27.15 45.27 15.84
C GLY A 693 28.62 45.43 15.47
N TYR A 694 29.04 46.66 15.21
CA TYR A 694 30.45 46.99 14.96
C TYR A 694 30.84 48.32 15.63
N TRP A 695 32.12 48.43 15.98
CA TRP A 695 32.75 49.67 16.40
C TRP A 695 34.14 49.80 15.76
N THR A 696 34.40 50.95 15.16
CA THR A 696 35.69 51.29 14.55
C THR A 696 36.24 52.55 15.21
N HIS A 697 37.45 52.46 15.76
CA HIS A 697 38.25 53.60 16.21
C HIS A 697 39.29 53.94 15.15
N TYR A 698 39.48 55.24 14.88
CA TYR A 698 40.53 55.78 14.03
C TYR A 698 41.39 56.75 14.84
N GLY A 699 42.71 56.68 14.70
CA GLY A 699 43.63 57.61 15.32
C GLY A 699 44.35 58.55 14.32
N PRO A 700 45.26 59.40 14.83
CA PRO A 700 46.07 60.30 14.01
C PRO A 700 46.87 59.53 12.96
N GLY A 701 46.79 59.94 11.70
CA GLY A 701 47.38 59.21 10.57
C GLY A 701 46.49 58.14 9.94
N ASP A 702 45.22 58.03 10.40
CA ASP A 702 44.20 57.08 9.91
C ASP A 702 44.48 55.60 10.25
N TRP A 703 45.35 55.29 11.23
CA TRP A 703 45.38 53.93 11.78
C TRP A 703 44.03 53.60 12.41
N TYR A 704 43.61 52.35 12.33
CA TYR A 704 42.31 51.91 12.84
C TYR A 704 42.38 50.65 13.69
N VAL A 705 41.37 50.51 14.56
CA VAL A 705 40.97 49.25 15.20
C VAL A 705 39.48 49.08 14.96
N ASP A 706 39.07 47.93 14.42
CA ASP A 706 37.69 47.56 14.13
C ASP A 706 37.30 46.32 14.95
N GLY A 707 36.14 46.38 15.60
CA GLY A 707 35.54 45.28 16.36
C GLY A 707 34.16 44.94 15.81
N VAL A 708 33.87 43.64 15.68
CA VAL A 708 32.58 43.13 15.21
C VAL A 708 32.06 42.06 16.17
N LEU A 709 30.77 42.08 16.47
CA LEU A 709 30.06 40.97 17.11
C LEU A 709 28.82 40.65 16.26
N GLN A 710 28.63 39.38 15.89
CA GLN A 710 27.46 38.91 15.18
C GLN A 710 26.83 37.69 15.83
N TYR A 711 25.52 37.59 15.69
CA TYR A 711 24.70 36.44 16.00
C TYR A 711 23.97 36.00 14.73
N THR A 712 24.02 34.71 14.39
CA THR A 712 23.32 34.13 13.24
C THR A 712 22.41 33.01 13.71
N TRP A 713 21.15 33.00 13.29
CA TRP A 713 20.27 31.82 13.32
C TRP A 713 20.42 31.04 12.02
N TYR A 714 20.47 29.71 12.08
CA TYR A 714 20.53 28.82 10.93
C TYR A 714 19.30 27.92 10.85
N ASP A 715 18.73 27.81 9.65
CA ASP A 715 17.86 26.72 9.21
C ASP A 715 18.66 25.84 8.23
N VAL A 716 18.63 24.52 8.42
CA VAL A 716 19.51 23.56 7.73
C VAL A 716 18.71 22.39 7.19
N GLN A 717 18.89 22.11 5.91
CA GLN A 717 18.29 20.98 5.20
C GLN A 717 19.40 20.17 4.52
N ALA A 718 19.40 18.85 4.71
CA ALA A 718 20.40 17.93 4.17
C ALA A 718 19.71 16.78 3.42
N ASN A 719 19.81 16.82 2.09
CA ASN A 719 19.06 15.96 1.18
C ASN A 719 19.99 14.96 0.47
N GLY A 720 19.76 13.67 0.72
CA GLY A 720 20.56 12.57 0.15
C GLY A 720 19.98 12.05 -1.17
N ASN A 721 20.83 11.80 -2.15
CA ASN A 721 20.46 11.42 -3.54
C ASN A 721 19.84 10.01 -3.69
N ARG A 722 19.31 9.40 -2.63
CA ARG A 722 19.06 7.94 -2.52
C ARG A 722 17.64 7.57 -2.08
N GLY A 723 16.71 8.54 -2.05
CA GLY A 723 15.30 8.30 -1.71
C GLY A 723 15.02 8.09 -0.21
N LEU A 724 15.98 8.41 0.66
CA LEU A 724 15.75 8.53 2.10
C LEU A 724 15.11 9.90 2.42
N PRO A 725 14.36 10.02 3.54
CA PRO A 725 13.85 11.32 4.00
C PRO A 725 14.98 12.34 4.25
N GLU A 726 14.70 13.60 3.96
CA GLU A 726 15.59 14.73 4.24
C GLU A 726 15.80 14.91 5.76
N LEU A 727 17.03 15.25 6.16
CA LEU A 727 17.33 15.67 7.54
C LEU A 727 17.18 17.18 7.64
N SER A 728 16.28 17.65 8.52
CA SER A 728 16.18 19.06 8.89
C SER A 728 16.72 19.29 10.31
N THR A 729 17.44 20.39 10.49
CA THR A 729 17.83 20.90 11.81
C THR A 729 17.93 22.43 11.79
N ASN A 730 18.10 23.03 12.96
CA ASN A 730 18.36 24.46 13.11
C ASN A 730 19.39 24.69 14.22
N GLY A 731 19.89 25.91 14.32
CA GLY A 731 20.82 26.28 15.37
C GLY A 731 21.20 27.73 15.32
N PHE A 732 22.31 28.07 15.97
CA PHE A 732 22.83 29.42 15.98
C PHE A 732 24.35 29.46 16.00
N ALA A 733 24.90 30.64 15.72
CA ALA A 733 26.30 30.94 15.89
C ALA A 733 26.52 32.32 16.47
N ILE A 734 27.56 32.43 17.29
CA ILE A 734 28.11 33.71 17.75
C ILE A 734 29.51 33.83 17.16
N ALA A 735 29.82 34.97 16.55
CA ALA A 735 31.16 35.24 16.06
C ALA A 735 31.59 36.66 16.39
N THR A 736 32.85 36.81 16.75
CA THR A 736 33.48 38.08 17.09
C THR A 736 34.77 38.26 16.28
N ALA A 737 35.09 39.49 15.93
CA ALA A 737 36.33 39.80 15.23
C ALA A 737 36.95 41.09 15.76
N ALA A 738 38.28 41.12 15.72
CA ALA A 738 39.09 42.31 15.92
C ALA A 738 40.06 42.45 14.72
N GLU A 739 40.09 43.63 14.10
CA GLU A 739 41.02 43.99 13.03
C GLU A 739 41.76 45.28 13.41
N GLY A 740 43.01 45.42 12.98
CA GLY A 740 43.72 46.69 13.01
C GLY A 740 44.57 46.89 11.76
N GLY A 741 44.71 48.15 11.34
CA GLY A 741 45.52 48.53 10.17
C GLY A 741 46.26 49.85 10.39
N LEU A 742 47.44 49.98 9.78
CA LEU A 742 48.33 51.13 9.93
C LEU A 742 48.67 51.74 8.55
N PRO A 743 47.92 52.74 8.06
CA PRO A 743 48.17 53.34 6.75
C PRO A 743 49.45 54.20 6.75
N VAL A 744 50.40 53.84 5.89
CA VAL A 744 51.62 54.61 5.61
C VAL A 744 51.48 55.25 4.23
N ARG A 745 51.43 56.58 4.18
CA ARG A 745 51.29 57.35 2.94
C ARG A 745 52.64 57.48 2.23
N ILE A 746 52.66 57.27 0.91
CA ILE A 746 53.86 57.38 0.06
C ILE A 746 53.56 58.38 -1.06
N GLY A 747 54.19 59.56 -0.99
CA GLY A 747 53.83 60.68 -1.85
C GLY A 747 52.41 61.20 -1.56
N THR A 748 51.72 61.68 -2.60
CA THR A 748 50.36 62.24 -2.48
C THR A 748 49.25 61.19 -2.61
N ASP A 749 49.43 60.20 -3.48
CA ASP A 749 48.34 59.35 -3.99
C ASP A 749 48.32 57.93 -3.40
N TRP A 750 49.46 57.43 -2.91
CA TRP A 750 49.63 56.01 -2.53
C TRP A 750 49.59 55.79 -1.03
N VAL A 751 49.05 54.64 -0.63
CA VAL A 751 49.00 54.16 0.76
C VAL A 751 49.43 52.69 0.79
N VAL A 752 50.34 52.35 1.69
CA VAL A 752 50.69 50.97 2.07
C VAL A 752 50.21 50.75 3.50
N GLU A 753 49.43 49.70 3.72
CA GLU A 753 48.71 49.46 4.97
C GLU A 753 48.86 47.99 5.38
N PRO A 754 49.82 47.66 6.26
CA PRO A 754 49.79 46.39 6.98
C PRO A 754 48.51 46.29 7.83
N GLN A 755 47.91 45.10 7.82
CA GLN A 755 46.68 44.76 8.49
C GLN A 755 46.85 43.45 9.28
N ALA A 756 46.24 43.35 10.45
CA ALA A 756 46.11 42.13 11.23
C ALA A 756 44.65 41.94 11.66
N GLN A 757 44.15 40.71 11.63
CA GLN A 757 42.78 40.40 12.04
C GLN A 757 42.73 39.05 12.77
N MET A 758 41.82 38.94 13.74
CA MET A 758 41.47 37.69 14.40
C MET A 758 39.95 37.57 14.46
N VAL A 759 39.43 36.38 14.11
CA VAL A 759 38.01 36.06 14.09
C VAL A 759 37.80 34.79 14.92
N TYR A 760 36.99 34.87 15.98
CA TYR A 760 36.55 33.70 16.75
C TYR A 760 35.08 33.43 16.47
N GLN A 761 34.71 32.17 16.30
CA GLN A 761 33.33 31.74 16.05
C GLN A 761 33.00 30.48 16.85
N TRP A 762 31.75 30.42 17.33
CA TRP A 762 31.17 29.25 17.96
C TRP A 762 29.79 28.99 17.34
N VAL A 763 29.56 27.77 16.88
CA VAL A 763 28.32 27.31 16.25
C VAL A 763 27.77 26.17 17.09
N ASN A 764 26.50 26.27 17.47
CA ASN A 764 25.74 25.23 18.13
C ASN A 764 24.54 24.87 17.24
N LEU A 765 24.43 23.61 16.84
CA LEU A 765 23.33 23.08 16.03
C LEU A 765 22.56 22.07 16.87
N HIS A 766 21.23 22.04 16.73
CA HIS A 766 20.42 21.06 17.45
C HIS A 766 20.60 19.65 16.88
N ASP A 767 20.57 18.67 17.78
CA ASP A 767 20.51 17.26 17.42
C ASP A 767 19.24 16.94 16.62
N ALA A 768 19.36 16.04 15.65
CA ALA A 768 18.28 15.64 14.74
C ALA A 768 18.18 14.11 14.65
N THR A 769 17.27 13.59 13.82
CA THR A 769 17.10 12.13 13.61
C THR A 769 16.68 11.88 12.17
N ASP A 770 17.24 10.85 11.55
CA ASP A 770 16.87 10.39 10.21
C ASP A 770 16.39 8.94 10.22
N ALA A 771 16.24 8.34 9.03
CA ALA A 771 15.78 6.96 8.87
C ALA A 771 16.69 5.88 9.48
N GLY A 772 17.95 6.20 9.85
CA GLY A 772 18.92 5.25 10.38
C GLY A 772 19.42 5.56 11.79
N ALA A 773 19.51 6.83 12.20
CA ALA A 773 20.17 7.24 13.44
C ALA A 773 19.66 8.55 14.04
N ARG A 774 19.88 8.70 15.35
CA ARG A 774 19.95 10.02 15.99
C ARG A 774 21.30 10.66 15.65
N ILE A 775 21.25 11.88 15.14
CA ILE A 775 22.42 12.68 14.73
C ILE A 775 22.66 13.73 15.80
N ALA A 776 23.87 13.80 16.34
CA ALA A 776 24.25 14.81 17.31
C ALA A 776 25.40 15.69 16.78
N PHE A 777 25.18 17.00 16.75
CA PHE A 777 26.18 17.95 16.27
C PHE A 777 26.95 18.48 17.48
N SER A 778 28.25 18.18 17.54
CA SER A 778 29.10 18.75 18.59
C SER A 778 29.37 20.22 18.26
N ASP A 779 29.40 21.06 19.30
CA ASP A 779 29.79 22.48 19.19
C ASP A 779 31.03 22.66 18.31
N ALA A 780 30.88 23.45 17.24
CA ALA A 780 31.95 23.74 16.30
C ALA A 780 32.56 25.11 16.63
N GLN A 781 33.89 25.17 16.68
CA GLN A 781 34.64 26.38 17.02
C GLN A 781 35.64 26.71 15.92
N SER A 782 35.78 27.98 15.57
CA SER A 782 36.81 28.52 14.67
C SER A 782 37.58 29.61 15.37
N LEU A 783 38.89 29.66 15.13
CA LEU A 783 39.73 30.79 15.43
C LEU A 783 40.61 31.03 14.21
N ALA A 784 40.28 32.04 13.42
CA ALA A 784 41.00 32.39 12.19
C ALA A 784 41.81 33.68 12.38
N GLY A 785 43.12 33.63 12.16
CA GLY A 785 43.99 34.80 12.11
C GLY A 785 44.35 35.18 10.68
N ARG A 786 44.44 36.49 10.39
CA ARG A 786 44.92 37.05 9.11
C ARG A 786 46.07 38.02 9.39
N LEU A 787 47.12 37.95 8.59
CA LEU A 787 48.10 39.01 8.40
C LEU A 787 48.11 39.39 6.92
N GLY A 788 48.05 40.67 6.59
CA GLY A 788 48.07 41.10 5.19
C GLY A 788 48.64 42.50 4.99
N VAL A 789 48.92 42.82 3.72
CA VAL A 789 49.35 44.16 3.31
C VAL A 789 48.46 44.62 2.17
N ARG A 790 47.87 45.80 2.35
CA ARG A 790 47.02 46.48 1.37
C ARG A 790 47.80 47.63 0.74
N LEU A 791 47.84 47.67 -0.59
CA LEU A 791 48.33 48.79 -1.39
C LEU A 791 47.13 49.48 -2.03
N ALA A 792 46.96 50.77 -1.78
CA ALA A 792 45.87 51.57 -2.33
C ALA A 792 46.41 52.82 -3.04
N ARG A 793 45.69 53.26 -4.09
CA ARG A 793 45.91 54.54 -4.76
C ARG A 793 44.61 55.28 -4.94
N THR A 794 44.56 56.55 -4.53
CA THR A 794 43.42 57.44 -4.73
C THR A 794 43.70 58.41 -5.87
N TRP A 795 42.68 58.67 -6.69
CA TRP A 795 42.67 59.72 -7.73
C TRP A 795 41.47 60.63 -7.54
N THR A 796 41.67 61.94 -7.70
CA THR A 796 40.59 62.92 -7.78
C THR A 796 40.19 63.15 -9.23
N ARG A 797 38.88 63.14 -9.53
CA ARG A 797 38.28 63.45 -10.83
C ARG A 797 37.17 64.49 -10.68
N GLY A 798 36.82 65.19 -11.76
CA GLY A 798 35.78 66.23 -11.76
C GLY A 798 36.33 67.65 -11.73
N SER A 799 35.45 68.65 -11.65
CA SER A 799 35.85 70.06 -11.58
C SER A 799 36.29 70.43 -10.16
N ALA A 800 37.10 71.47 -10.01
CA ALA A 800 37.54 71.96 -8.69
C ALA A 800 36.38 72.34 -7.75
N ALA A 801 35.19 72.66 -8.28
CA ALA A 801 33.98 72.96 -7.51
C ALA A 801 33.18 71.70 -7.07
N ALA A 802 33.48 70.54 -7.65
CA ALA A 802 32.87 69.25 -7.35
C ALA A 802 33.86 68.10 -7.61
N PRO A 803 34.97 68.01 -6.86
CA PRO A 803 35.88 66.87 -6.93
C PRO A 803 35.14 65.60 -6.50
N ARG A 804 35.57 64.47 -7.05
CA ARG A 804 35.14 63.12 -6.73
C ARG A 804 36.36 62.22 -6.61
N GLU A 805 36.45 61.44 -5.55
CA GLU A 805 37.54 60.49 -5.37
C GLU A 805 37.20 59.10 -5.93
N VAL A 806 38.24 58.41 -6.40
CA VAL A 806 38.23 56.98 -6.72
C VAL A 806 39.49 56.37 -6.11
N THR A 807 39.35 55.33 -5.29
CA THR A 807 40.48 54.54 -4.78
C THR A 807 40.45 53.15 -5.39
N ALA A 808 41.54 52.72 -6.04
CA ALA A 808 41.76 51.31 -6.37
C ALA A 808 42.79 50.71 -5.41
N TRP A 809 42.64 49.43 -5.08
CA TRP A 809 43.49 48.77 -4.11
C TRP A 809 43.69 47.28 -4.43
N ALA A 810 44.81 46.75 -3.96
CA ALA A 810 45.15 45.34 -3.95
C ALA A 810 45.57 44.95 -2.51
N ARG A 811 45.15 43.77 -2.05
CA ARG A 811 45.59 43.19 -0.77
C ARG A 811 46.11 41.78 -1.00
N VAL A 812 47.23 41.46 -0.37
CA VAL A 812 47.71 40.08 -0.21
C VAL A 812 47.68 39.76 1.28
N SER A 813 47.10 38.62 1.64
CA SER A 813 47.01 38.15 3.03
C SER A 813 47.44 36.69 3.16
N ALA A 814 48.04 36.36 4.30
CA ALA A 814 48.16 35.00 4.80
C ALA A 814 47.16 34.80 5.95
N TRP A 815 46.48 33.66 5.94
CA TRP A 815 45.50 33.26 6.94
C TRP A 815 45.89 31.93 7.59
N HIS A 816 45.42 31.70 8.82
CA HIS A 816 45.52 30.42 9.51
C HIS A 816 44.28 30.16 10.39
N GLU A 817 43.73 28.95 10.33
CA GLU A 817 42.66 28.46 11.21
C GLU A 817 43.25 27.53 12.28
N PHE A 818 43.09 27.91 13.55
CA PHE A 818 43.73 27.28 14.70
C PHE A 818 42.88 26.19 15.38
N LEU A 819 41.54 26.23 15.27
CA LEU A 819 40.64 25.36 16.06
C LEU A 819 39.80 24.39 15.24
N GLY A 820 39.44 24.75 14.02
CA GLY A 820 38.28 24.23 13.28
C GLY A 820 38.16 22.71 13.08
N ASP A 821 37.85 21.95 14.12
CA ASP A 821 37.67 20.49 14.14
C ASP A 821 36.23 20.09 14.53
N PRO A 822 35.22 20.42 13.69
CA PRO A 822 33.82 20.08 13.95
C PRO A 822 33.58 18.58 13.91
N LYS A 823 32.61 18.12 14.72
CA LYS A 823 32.27 16.70 14.89
C LYS A 823 30.77 16.43 14.85
N THR A 824 30.33 15.67 13.87
CA THR A 824 28.97 15.11 13.81
C THR A 824 29.00 13.67 14.31
N ARG A 825 28.03 13.28 15.15
CA ARG A 825 27.99 11.96 15.79
C ARG A 825 26.72 11.20 15.47
N PHE A 826 26.83 9.89 15.26
CA PHE A 826 25.71 9.01 14.94
C PHE A 826 25.49 8.00 16.06
N SER A 827 24.23 7.77 16.46
CA SER A 827 23.89 6.66 17.36
C SER A 827 24.18 5.31 16.72
N SER A 828 24.70 4.35 17.49
CA SER A 828 24.97 2.97 17.08
C SER A 828 24.82 2.00 18.27
N SER A 829 24.93 0.69 18.01
CA SER A 829 25.06 -0.35 19.04
C SER A 829 26.22 -0.11 20.03
N LEU A 830 27.29 0.55 19.58
CA LEU A 830 28.49 0.89 20.36
C LEU A 830 28.40 2.29 21.01
N GLY A 831 27.23 2.93 20.98
CA GLY A 831 27.04 4.31 21.43
C GLY A 831 27.24 5.33 20.29
N SER A 832 27.69 6.53 20.64
CA SER A 832 27.72 7.67 19.71
C SER A 832 29.07 7.81 18.99
N ILE A 833 29.11 7.41 17.71
CA ILE A 833 30.33 7.38 16.89
C ILE A 833 30.58 8.76 16.26
N PRO A 834 31.73 9.41 16.51
CA PRO A 834 32.05 10.73 15.95
C PRO A 834 32.74 10.65 14.59
N PHE A 835 32.39 11.60 13.72
CA PHE A 835 33.03 11.85 12.42
C PHE A 835 33.46 13.32 12.36
N ARG A 836 34.64 13.59 11.79
CA ARG A 836 35.28 14.91 11.76
C ARG A 836 35.15 15.54 10.37
N ALA A 837 35.17 16.87 10.31
CA ALA A 837 35.28 17.62 9.05
C ALA A 837 36.28 18.78 9.23
N ASP A 838 37.56 18.42 9.39
CA ASP A 838 38.67 19.31 9.74
C ASP A 838 38.78 20.50 8.78
N THR A 839 38.83 21.70 9.37
CA THR A 839 38.94 23.01 8.72
C THR A 839 40.19 23.79 9.08
N ALA A 840 41.08 23.24 9.93
CA ALA A 840 42.36 23.85 10.30
C ALA A 840 43.31 24.05 9.11
N GLY A 841 44.38 24.82 9.33
CA GLY A 841 45.45 25.02 8.36
C GLY A 841 45.55 26.44 7.77
N SER A 842 46.54 26.63 6.90
CA SER A 842 46.96 27.94 6.38
C SER A 842 46.59 28.15 4.90
N TRP A 843 46.22 29.37 4.54
CA TRP A 843 45.91 29.72 3.15
C TRP A 843 46.34 31.14 2.78
N GLY A 844 46.56 31.38 1.48
CA GLY A 844 46.77 32.71 0.92
C GLY A 844 45.45 33.31 0.41
N GLU A 845 45.32 34.63 0.50
CA GLU A 845 44.25 35.44 -0.10
C GLU A 845 44.88 36.55 -0.94
N ILE A 846 44.39 36.75 -2.18
CA ILE A 846 44.64 37.96 -2.96
C ILE A 846 43.29 38.58 -3.28
N LYS A 847 43.11 39.86 -2.93
CA LYS A 847 41.91 40.65 -3.22
C LYS A 847 42.26 41.92 -4.00
N LEU A 848 41.40 42.27 -4.94
CA LEU A 848 41.44 43.51 -5.73
C LEU A 848 40.12 44.24 -5.54
N GLY A 849 40.15 45.56 -5.46
CA GLY A 849 38.91 46.34 -5.35
C GLY A 849 39.03 47.80 -5.78
N VAL A 850 37.86 48.40 -6.00
CA VAL A 850 37.71 49.81 -6.38
C VAL A 850 36.55 50.41 -5.58
N THR A 851 36.75 51.59 -5.03
CA THR A 851 35.75 52.43 -4.38
C THR A 851 35.68 53.77 -5.10
N GLY A 852 34.50 54.33 -5.38
CA GLY A 852 34.39 55.63 -6.03
C GLY A 852 33.09 56.40 -5.76
N GLU A 853 33.20 57.72 -5.69
CA GLU A 853 32.07 58.62 -5.38
C GLU A 853 31.10 58.79 -6.56
N VAL A 854 29.85 58.36 -6.34
CA VAL A 854 28.74 58.50 -7.30
C VAL A 854 27.94 59.78 -7.07
N ALA A 855 27.94 60.31 -5.84
CA ALA A 855 27.42 61.62 -5.46
C ALA A 855 28.26 62.21 -4.32
N ARG A 856 28.10 63.51 -3.99
CA ARG A 856 28.84 64.16 -2.89
C ARG A 856 28.71 63.44 -1.56
N ASN A 857 27.67 62.65 -1.34
CA ASN A 857 27.41 61.94 -0.10
C ASN A 857 27.25 60.43 -0.28
N ALA A 858 27.58 59.87 -1.45
CA ALA A 858 27.41 58.45 -1.73
C ALA A 858 28.54 57.89 -2.60
N PHE A 859 29.00 56.69 -2.26
CA PHE A 859 30.00 55.94 -3.04
C PHE A 859 29.60 54.48 -3.22
N VAL A 860 30.14 53.87 -4.27
CA VAL A 860 30.01 52.44 -4.56
C VAL A 860 31.38 51.80 -4.41
N PHE A 861 31.42 50.57 -3.90
CA PHE A 861 32.62 49.75 -3.81
C PHE A 861 32.39 48.36 -4.41
N VAL A 862 33.41 47.83 -5.08
CA VAL A 862 33.42 46.48 -5.66
C VAL A 862 34.75 45.83 -5.31
N SER A 863 34.72 44.55 -4.95
CA SER A 863 35.93 43.74 -4.77
C SER A 863 35.76 42.33 -5.32
N VAL A 864 36.87 41.74 -5.74
CA VAL A 864 37.00 40.32 -6.11
C VAL A 864 38.22 39.74 -5.39
N GLY A 865 38.11 38.51 -4.92
CA GLY A 865 39.18 37.78 -4.27
C GLY A 865 39.33 36.36 -4.75
N TYR A 866 40.55 35.85 -4.65
CA TYR A 866 40.87 34.43 -4.76
C TYR A 866 41.65 33.99 -3.52
N GLN A 867 41.31 32.83 -2.98
CA GLN A 867 42.02 32.21 -1.87
C GLN A 867 42.37 30.76 -2.19
N ARG A 868 43.52 30.29 -1.68
CA ARG A 868 44.01 28.91 -1.89
C ARG A 868 44.81 28.41 -0.69
N GLY A 869 44.52 27.19 -0.24
CA GLY A 869 45.28 26.49 0.81
C GLY A 869 46.71 26.20 0.38
N PHE A 870 47.68 26.32 1.29
CA PHE A 870 49.08 25.98 0.99
C PHE A 870 49.32 24.46 0.90
N ASP A 871 48.42 23.69 1.49
CA ASP A 871 48.27 22.24 1.37
C ASP A 871 47.49 21.80 0.10
N GLY A 872 46.86 22.75 -0.59
CA GLY A 872 45.95 22.49 -1.72
C GLY A 872 44.51 22.14 -1.33
N SER A 873 44.18 21.93 -0.05
CA SER A 873 42.88 21.37 0.39
C SER A 873 41.67 22.30 0.26
N ARG A 874 41.88 23.53 -0.21
CA ARG A 874 40.82 24.52 -0.40
C ARG A 874 41.16 25.50 -1.50
N GLU A 875 40.15 25.91 -2.24
CA GLU A 875 40.18 27.15 -3.01
C GLU A 875 38.82 27.84 -3.03
N ALA A 876 38.80 29.15 -3.24
CA ALA A 876 37.55 29.87 -3.47
C ALA A 876 37.76 31.20 -4.19
N TRP A 877 36.71 31.64 -4.86
CA TRP A 877 36.54 32.98 -5.39
C TRP A 877 35.45 33.70 -4.59
N ASP A 878 35.69 34.94 -4.17
CA ASP A 878 34.69 35.82 -3.57
C ASP A 878 34.50 37.11 -4.39
N GLY A 879 33.28 37.62 -4.40
CA GLY A 879 32.90 38.83 -5.13
C GLY A 879 31.89 39.64 -4.32
N LYS A 880 32.12 40.95 -4.21
CA LYS A 880 31.29 41.84 -3.40
C LYS A 880 31.01 43.13 -4.15
N ILE A 881 29.78 43.62 -4.01
CA ILE A 881 29.37 44.95 -4.48
C ILE A 881 28.57 45.62 -3.37
N GLY A 882 28.89 46.86 -3.05
CA GLY A 882 28.18 47.61 -2.03
C GLY A 882 28.07 49.10 -2.33
N VAL A 883 27.12 49.73 -1.66
CA VAL A 883 26.85 51.16 -1.72
C VAL A 883 26.85 51.71 -0.30
N ARG A 884 27.37 52.93 -0.13
CA ARG A 884 27.30 53.67 1.12
C ARG A 884 26.75 55.07 0.85
N VAL A 885 25.85 55.52 1.71
CA VAL A 885 25.31 56.89 1.75
C VAL A 885 25.58 57.47 3.13
N ASN A 886 26.13 58.68 3.20
CA ASN A 886 26.33 59.43 4.44
C ASN A 886 25.46 60.70 4.43
N TRP A 887 25.19 61.28 5.59
CA TRP A 887 24.46 62.54 5.80
C TRP A 887 24.85 63.16 7.14
#